data_AF-A0A5M9WXG0-F1
#
_entry.id   AF-A0A5M9WXG0-F1
#
_cell.length_a   1.000
_cell.length_b   1.000
_cell.length_c   1.000
_cell.angle_alpha   90.00
_cell.angle_beta   90.00
_cell.angle_gamma   90.00
#
_symmetry.space_group_name_H-M   'P 1'
#
loop_
_entity.id
_entity.type
_entity.pdbx_description
1 polymer ?
#
loop_
_entity_poly.entity_id
_entity_poly.type
_entity_poly.pdbx_seq_one_letter_code
_entity_poly.pdbx_strand_id
1 'polypeptide(L)'
;MSKEYKLFVASVVVIFILMSNVYGFSEASAASLAPSAQTGERVTSSADRVQHNIRFAVRGTEVEVTTVKTSFDTGEMKRNEYHFTDPAVLPRIHTGLTTTSHSYDPIVSDTPAGLKGYMVYYATEKNEQYYVLYEYDYSSNKLRKVHESENRIYVEPQLGMFYTMYEKNAVKYQYYSMATGKKVYTHGKIFKEREITDTKYAVSPIPKSRDFGVYCNATLQDCHYLEYGGVKGQKAKVSNLQMMHDMKTKLTSKSFQASSDVQLSVSQGNVHDRKSDWTVIATKNGKKTTLIKERVGYVHSFVSPERKTLVLVTESGLDSKMESSKVHLYDLKTLKKIRSYDSPYKARTESIQWVTEDEYVIEQYFSNPGGYPPSLYVISANKHLKLRYDTYRDWKNHWNSFQFSTIFYPMELVAVKSGKGVLEYKGQPSFYMGGQNYVPLQEFTQAFHIQYQLDKDRITFTRGQRSSSINKPSSQLLTLYNQTFIPLGQWNKDMGLKVSETKGGIYNRELIMSDEEKGTELAMAPKDLPFRAYSRRMESVGDGYQLDKVYTSPVESSDTNGLNSVVLNFDGTLTYESPGEEVKELWFTSQDFNTVIGTLPVSSIPEKKWGFTTTKIPANLIQDGIVNVLIPGKKGLSTDVYSLKLPAPFDKNKFE
;
A
#
# COMPACT_ATOMS: atom_id res chain seq x y z
N MET A 1 70.15 3.06 2.72
CA MET A 1 69.86 1.67 2.32
C MET A 1 70.98 0.78 2.83
N SER A 2 70.70 -0.10 3.79
CA SER A 2 71.33 -1.41 3.86
C SER A 2 70.23 -2.44 3.58
N LYS A 3 70.54 -3.48 2.80
CA LYS A 3 69.57 -4.48 2.31
C LYS A 3 69.03 -5.41 3.41
N GLU A 4 69.50 -5.28 4.64
CA GLU A 4 69.14 -6.15 5.77
C GLU A 4 67.99 -5.59 6.62
N TYR A 5 67.69 -4.29 6.54
CA TYR A 5 66.61 -3.69 7.35
C TYR A 5 65.19 -3.92 6.80
N LYS A 6 65.04 -4.40 5.55
CA LYS A 6 63.73 -4.63 4.92
C LYS A 6 63.16 -6.04 5.14
N LEU A 7 63.99 -7.01 5.54
CA LEU A 7 63.53 -8.37 5.83
C LEU A 7 63.07 -8.56 7.28
N PHE A 8 63.55 -7.73 8.23
CA PHE A 8 63.16 -7.85 9.64
C PHE A 8 61.81 -7.17 9.96
N VAL A 9 61.43 -6.12 9.22
CA VAL A 9 60.14 -5.41 9.43
C VAL A 9 58.96 -6.17 8.81
N ALA A 10 59.20 -7.03 7.81
CA ALA A 10 58.14 -7.86 7.21
C ALA A 10 57.78 -9.09 8.07
N SER A 11 58.71 -9.63 8.87
CA SER A 11 58.45 -10.82 9.70
C SER A 11 57.78 -10.50 11.05
N VAL A 12 57.96 -9.28 11.59
CA VAL A 12 57.35 -8.89 12.87
C VAL A 12 55.87 -8.51 12.73
N VAL A 13 55.44 -8.02 11.56
CA VAL A 13 54.03 -7.66 11.30
C VAL A 13 53.15 -8.88 11.01
N VAL A 14 53.72 -9.97 10.47
CA VAL A 14 52.97 -11.21 10.19
C VAL A 14 52.74 -12.04 11.46
N ILE A 15 53.64 -11.99 12.44
CA ILE A 15 53.48 -12.71 13.72
C ILE A 15 52.45 -12.01 14.64
N PHE A 16 52.32 -10.68 14.56
CA PHE A 16 51.32 -9.93 15.35
C PHE A 16 49.88 -10.04 14.82
N ILE A 17 49.69 -10.38 13.54
CA ILE A 17 48.36 -10.59 12.95
C ILE A 17 47.87 -12.03 13.15
N LEU A 18 48.77 -13.00 13.34
CA LEU A 18 48.42 -14.41 13.55
C LEU A 18 48.22 -14.82 15.02
N MET A 19 48.57 -13.98 16.00
CA MET A 19 48.44 -14.29 17.44
C MET A 19 47.20 -13.64 18.11
N SER A 20 46.39 -12.87 17.39
CA SER A 20 45.25 -12.11 17.96
C SER A 20 43.89 -12.81 17.88
N ASN A 21 43.84 -14.10 17.52
CA ASN A 21 42.58 -14.81 17.24
C ASN A 21 42.32 -16.04 18.13
N VAL A 22 42.91 -16.12 19.33
CA VAL A 22 42.60 -17.22 20.26
C VAL A 22 42.40 -16.67 21.68
N TYR A 23 41.20 -16.92 22.24
CA TYR A 23 40.69 -16.54 23.58
C TYR A 23 40.29 -15.06 23.72
N GLY A 24 39.07 -14.64 24.12
CA GLY A 24 38.01 -15.26 24.91
C GLY A 24 37.87 -14.55 26.27
N PHE A 25 36.69 -13.96 26.55
CA PHE A 25 36.20 -13.28 27.78
C PHE A 25 36.56 -11.79 27.96
N SER A 26 35.64 -10.84 27.73
CA SER A 26 34.50 -10.33 28.54
C SER A 26 34.91 -9.24 29.54
N GLU A 27 34.45 -8.00 29.32
CA GLU A 27 33.69 -7.21 30.31
C GLU A 27 33.30 -5.82 29.78
N ALA A 28 32.13 -5.36 30.27
CA ALA A 28 31.65 -3.98 30.38
C ALA A 28 31.28 -3.22 29.09
N SER A 29 30.11 -3.52 28.54
CA SER A 29 29.38 -2.63 27.65
C SER A 29 28.72 -1.48 28.45
N ALA A 30 29.37 -0.32 28.48
CA ALA A 30 28.70 0.95 28.77
C ALA A 30 28.06 1.48 27.48
N ALA A 31 26.75 1.72 27.54
CA ALA A 31 25.93 2.15 26.43
C ALA A 31 26.39 3.49 25.82
N SER A 32 26.77 3.48 24.54
CA SER A 32 26.72 4.66 23.68
C SER A 32 25.76 4.39 22.53
N LEU A 33 24.54 4.91 22.64
CA LEU A 33 23.56 4.96 21.57
C LEU A 33 23.99 6.01 20.54
N ALA A 34 24.68 5.57 19.50
CA ALA A 34 24.76 6.27 18.22
C ALA A 34 24.30 5.27 17.14
N PRO A 35 23.21 5.53 16.40
CA PRO A 35 22.79 4.62 15.34
C PRO A 35 23.75 4.78 14.16
N SER A 36 24.67 3.85 13.99
CA SER A 36 25.43 3.74 12.76
C SER A 36 24.50 3.27 11.65
N ALA A 37 24.40 4.05 10.58
CA ALA A 37 23.81 3.65 9.33
C ALA A 37 24.55 2.42 8.77
N GLN A 38 24.00 1.23 9.01
CA GLN A 38 24.38 0.03 8.28
C GLN A 38 23.45 -0.12 7.08
N THR A 39 23.97 0.33 5.93
CA THR A 39 23.64 -0.22 4.62
C THR A 39 23.99 -1.72 4.62
N GLY A 40 23.02 -2.56 4.92
CA GLY A 40 23.09 -4.01 4.77
C GLY A 40 21.97 -4.45 3.83
N GLU A 41 22.33 -5.13 2.74
CA GLU A 41 21.40 -5.77 1.81
C GLU A 41 20.32 -6.53 2.58
N ARG A 42 19.05 -6.16 2.36
CA ARG A 42 17.91 -6.95 2.82
C ARG A 42 18.04 -8.34 2.21
N VAL A 43 18.35 -9.31 3.07
CA VAL A 43 18.26 -10.74 2.78
C VAL A 43 16.86 -11.03 2.22
N THR A 44 16.80 -11.38 0.94
CA THR A 44 15.60 -11.83 0.25
C THR A 44 15.26 -13.26 0.67
N SER A 45 14.78 -13.44 1.90
CA SER A 45 13.72 -14.44 2.09
C SER A 45 12.49 -13.88 1.39
N SER A 46 11.80 -14.63 0.53
CA SER A 46 10.60 -14.13 -0.17
C SER A 46 9.58 -13.61 0.86
N ALA A 47 9.61 -12.31 1.12
CA ALA A 47 8.69 -11.66 2.03
C ALA A 47 7.31 -11.74 1.38
N ASP A 48 6.33 -12.29 2.10
CA ASP A 48 4.93 -12.37 1.67
C ASP A 48 4.52 -11.07 0.96
N ARG A 49 4.01 -11.15 -0.27
CA ARG A 49 3.58 -9.96 -1.01
C ARG A 49 2.23 -9.52 -0.45
N VAL A 50 2.21 -8.40 0.26
CA VAL A 50 1.04 -7.95 1.01
C VAL A 50 0.71 -6.47 0.79
N GLN A 51 -0.58 -6.18 0.71
CA GLN A 51 -1.18 -4.84 0.79
C GLN A 51 -1.61 -4.56 2.22
N HIS A 52 -1.34 -3.35 2.70
CA HIS A 52 -1.86 -2.85 3.96
C HIS A 52 -2.83 -1.69 3.74
N ASN A 53 -3.89 -1.70 4.53
CA ASN A 53 -4.84 -0.61 4.66
C ASN A 53 -5.23 -0.45 6.13
N ILE A 54 -5.70 0.74 6.49
CA ILE A 54 -6.13 1.08 7.83
C ILE A 54 -7.41 1.93 7.78
N ARG A 55 -8.23 1.82 8.81
CA ARG A 55 -9.35 2.71 9.07
C ARG A 55 -9.32 3.12 10.52
N PHE A 56 -9.89 4.29 10.77
CA PHE A 56 -10.05 4.83 12.10
C PHE A 56 -11.51 5.23 12.27
N ALA A 57 -12.07 4.97 13.44
CA ALA A 57 -13.37 5.48 13.85
C ALA A 57 -13.27 6.02 15.27
N VAL A 58 -13.71 7.26 15.49
CA VAL A 58 -13.80 7.85 16.83
C VAL A 58 -15.23 7.67 17.31
N ARG A 59 -15.45 6.95 18.41
CA ARG A 59 -16.78 6.55 18.90
C ARG A 59 -17.02 6.95 20.35
N GLY A 60 -17.21 8.25 20.59
CA GLY A 60 -17.41 8.77 21.93
C GLY A 60 -16.17 8.59 22.79
N THR A 61 -16.11 7.53 23.60
CA THR A 61 -15.03 7.29 24.58
C THR A 61 -13.92 6.38 24.06
N GLU A 62 -13.85 6.12 22.76
CA GLU A 62 -12.82 5.27 22.16
C GLU A 62 -12.40 5.75 20.77
N VAL A 63 -11.19 5.35 20.38
CA VAL A 63 -10.74 5.34 18.99
C VAL A 63 -10.57 3.88 18.56
N GLU A 64 -11.36 3.44 17.59
CA GLU A 64 -11.24 2.14 16.94
C GLU A 64 -10.31 2.26 15.73
N VAL A 65 -9.36 1.34 15.62
CA VAL A 65 -8.48 1.20 14.47
C VAL A 65 -8.70 -0.16 13.83
N THR A 66 -9.12 -0.17 12.57
CA THR A 66 -9.26 -1.40 11.78
C THR A 66 -8.08 -1.50 10.82
N THR A 67 -7.20 -2.48 11.02
CA THR A 67 -6.14 -2.80 10.05
C THR A 67 -6.63 -3.90 9.10
N VAL A 68 -6.27 -3.78 7.82
CA VAL A 68 -6.58 -4.76 6.78
C VAL A 68 -5.29 -5.12 6.07
N LYS A 69 -4.99 -6.42 6.02
CA LYS A 69 -3.85 -7.00 5.32
C LYS A 69 -4.37 -7.92 4.21
N THR A 70 -4.05 -7.62 2.96
CA THR A 70 -4.45 -8.46 1.81
C THR A 70 -3.21 -9.13 1.23
N SER A 71 -3.24 -10.46 1.08
CA SER A 71 -2.21 -11.21 0.38
C SER A 71 -2.34 -11.00 -1.13
N PHE A 72 -1.27 -10.61 -1.80
CA PHE A 72 -1.20 -10.64 -3.26
C PHE A 72 -1.04 -12.07 -3.78
N ASP A 73 -0.47 -12.97 -2.98
CA ASP A 73 -0.25 -14.34 -3.41
C ASP A 73 -1.54 -15.16 -3.45
N THR A 74 -2.61 -14.73 -2.75
CA THR A 74 -3.90 -15.45 -2.74
C THR A 74 -5.13 -14.56 -2.91
N GLY A 75 -4.98 -13.24 -2.86
CA GLY A 75 -6.08 -12.26 -2.81
C GLY A 75 -6.83 -12.25 -1.47
N GLU A 76 -6.47 -13.11 -0.51
CA GLU A 76 -7.16 -13.20 0.76
C GLU A 76 -6.87 -12.02 1.66
N MET A 77 -7.93 -11.56 2.34
CA MET A 77 -7.89 -10.43 3.24
C MET A 77 -8.00 -10.91 4.69
N LYS A 78 -7.19 -10.32 5.56
CA LYS A 78 -7.29 -10.42 7.02
C LYS A 78 -7.58 -9.06 7.62
N ARG A 79 -8.55 -8.98 8.52
CA ARG A 79 -8.89 -7.78 9.28
C ARG A 79 -8.53 -7.96 10.76
N ASN A 80 -8.03 -6.91 11.39
CA ASN A 80 -7.93 -6.83 12.84
C ASN A 80 -8.50 -5.49 13.30
N GLU A 81 -9.21 -5.52 14.41
CA GLU A 81 -9.83 -4.34 15.03
C GLU A 81 -9.19 -4.11 16.40
N TYR A 82 -8.86 -2.86 16.70
CA TYR A 82 -8.19 -2.44 17.93
C TYR A 82 -8.95 -1.29 18.54
N HIS A 83 -9.21 -1.36 19.84
CA HIS A 83 -10.00 -0.38 20.56
C HIS A 83 -9.10 0.34 21.58
N PHE A 84 -8.99 1.66 21.44
CA PHE A 84 -8.17 2.49 22.33
C PHE A 84 -9.06 3.42 23.15
N THR A 85 -9.05 3.22 24.46
CA THR A 85 -9.85 3.99 25.45
C THR A 85 -8.99 4.86 26.37
N ASP A 86 -7.67 4.83 26.21
CA ASP A 86 -6.75 5.66 27.01
C ASP A 86 -7.07 7.15 26.80
N PRO A 87 -7.36 7.92 27.87
CA PRO A 87 -7.62 9.35 27.78
C PRO A 87 -6.54 10.14 27.02
N ALA A 88 -5.29 9.68 27.02
CA ALA A 88 -4.18 10.32 26.28
C ALA A 88 -4.37 10.27 24.75
N VAL A 89 -5.07 9.25 24.24
CA VAL A 89 -5.35 9.12 22.81
C VAL A 89 -6.70 9.73 22.43
N LEU A 90 -7.61 9.96 23.37
CA LEU A 90 -8.91 10.52 23.04
C LEU A 90 -8.78 11.97 22.53
N PRO A 91 -9.58 12.37 21.52
CA PRO A 91 -9.61 13.76 21.08
C PRO A 91 -10.35 14.61 22.11
N ARG A 92 -9.98 15.89 22.21
CA ARG A 92 -10.63 16.85 23.12
C ARG A 92 -12.14 16.93 22.85
N ILE A 93 -12.53 16.88 21.59
CA ILE A 93 -13.92 16.81 21.14
C ILE A 93 -14.18 15.44 20.53
N HIS A 94 -15.11 14.70 21.13
CA HIS A 94 -15.49 13.35 20.68
C HIS A 94 -17.01 13.16 20.54
N THR A 95 -17.81 14.18 20.86
CA THR A 95 -19.28 14.17 20.89
C THR A 95 -19.96 15.07 19.84
N GLY A 96 -19.19 15.83 19.06
CA GLY A 96 -19.71 16.74 18.02
C GLY A 96 -20.18 16.04 16.73
N LEU A 97 -20.66 16.80 15.75
CA LEU A 97 -20.94 16.32 14.39
C LEU A 97 -19.63 15.83 13.75
N THR A 98 -19.33 14.56 13.93
CA THR A 98 -18.14 13.92 13.39
C THR A 98 -18.34 13.74 11.90
N THR A 99 -17.61 14.55 11.12
CA THR A 99 -17.46 14.28 9.70
C THR A 99 -16.05 13.77 9.51
N THR A 100 -15.90 12.46 9.29
CA THR A 100 -14.74 11.98 8.53
C THR A 100 -14.88 12.60 7.15
N SER A 101 -14.30 13.79 6.96
CA SER A 101 -14.42 14.45 5.67
C SER A 101 -13.86 13.51 4.60
N HIS A 102 -14.48 13.46 3.44
CA HIS A 102 -14.02 12.70 2.27
C HIS A 102 -12.64 13.15 1.75
N SER A 103 -11.97 14.07 2.45
CA SER A 103 -10.65 14.64 2.16
C SER A 103 -9.55 14.25 3.16
N TYR A 104 -9.83 13.35 4.12
CA TYR A 104 -8.85 12.85 5.11
C TYR A 104 -8.84 11.33 5.14
N ASP A 105 -8.56 10.71 4.00
CA ASP A 105 -8.42 9.26 3.97
C ASP A 105 -7.25 8.80 4.85
N PRO A 106 -7.40 7.69 5.59
CA PRO A 106 -6.29 7.09 6.29
C PRO A 106 -5.16 6.74 5.33
N ILE A 107 -3.92 6.96 5.76
CA ILE A 107 -2.72 6.67 4.95
C ILE A 107 -1.88 5.63 5.66
N VAL A 108 -1.46 4.58 4.95
CA VAL A 108 -0.43 3.66 5.43
C VAL A 108 0.90 3.98 4.75
N SER A 109 1.98 4.01 5.52
CA SER A 109 3.32 4.31 5.00
C SER A 109 4.38 3.49 5.73
N ASP A 110 5.35 2.95 4.98
CA ASP A 110 6.60 2.47 5.55
C ASP A 110 7.47 3.67 5.91
N THR A 111 8.03 3.66 7.11
CA THR A 111 8.85 4.74 7.65
C THR A 111 10.13 4.14 8.22
N PRO A 112 11.19 4.92 8.49
CA PRO A 112 12.38 4.41 9.18
C PRO A 112 12.08 3.77 10.55
N ALA A 113 10.96 4.13 11.18
CA ALA A 113 10.49 3.53 12.44
C ALA A 113 9.56 2.32 12.23
N GLY A 114 9.44 1.82 11.00
CA GLY A 114 8.54 0.73 10.60
C GLY A 114 7.23 1.21 9.97
N LEU A 115 6.37 0.25 9.64
CA LEU A 115 5.06 0.51 9.02
C LEU A 115 4.13 1.26 9.99
N LYS A 116 3.61 2.41 9.55
CA LYS A 116 2.68 3.26 10.32
C LYS A 116 1.41 3.54 9.55
N GLY A 117 0.32 3.77 10.28
CA GLY A 117 -0.95 4.26 9.74
C GLY A 117 -1.29 5.63 10.32
N TYR A 118 -1.79 6.54 9.49
CA TYR A 118 -2.08 7.92 9.87
C TYR A 118 -3.53 8.28 9.55
N MET A 119 -4.13 9.13 10.39
CA MET A 119 -5.46 9.69 10.17
C MET A 119 -5.52 11.11 10.73
N VAL A 120 -6.16 12.02 9.98
CA VAL A 120 -6.56 13.33 10.50
C VAL A 120 -8.04 13.29 10.82
N TYR A 121 -8.36 13.26 12.10
CA TYR A 121 -9.73 13.38 12.59
C TYR A 121 -10.13 14.86 12.65
N TYR A 122 -11.36 15.18 12.27
CA TYR A 122 -11.94 16.52 12.30
C TYR A 122 -13.24 16.51 13.10
N ALA A 123 -13.36 17.45 14.03
CA ALA A 123 -14.55 17.63 14.84
C ALA A 123 -14.90 19.12 14.96
N THR A 124 -16.18 19.39 15.14
CA THR A 124 -16.70 20.72 15.45
C THR A 124 -17.62 20.70 16.65
N GLU A 125 -17.46 21.69 17.53
CA GLU A 125 -18.35 21.91 18.68
C GLU A 125 -18.46 23.42 18.90
N LYS A 126 -19.69 23.94 19.05
CA LYS A 126 -19.95 25.36 19.39
C LYS A 126 -19.18 26.38 18.51
N ASN A 127 -19.13 26.15 17.19
CA ASN A 127 -18.37 26.93 16.19
C ASN A 127 -16.84 26.85 16.28
N GLU A 128 -16.29 26.04 17.18
CA GLU A 128 -14.87 25.71 17.19
C GLU A 128 -14.60 24.50 16.28
N GLN A 129 -13.47 24.52 15.59
CA GLN A 129 -13.01 23.46 14.70
C GLN A 129 -11.71 22.89 15.26
N TYR A 130 -11.60 21.57 15.31
CA TYR A 130 -10.39 20.90 15.79
C TYR A 130 -10.00 19.74 14.90
N TYR A 131 -8.68 19.59 14.75
CA TYR A 131 -8.03 18.56 13.99
C TYR A 131 -7.09 17.78 14.88
N VAL A 132 -7.15 16.45 14.79
CA VAL A 132 -6.30 15.54 15.55
C VAL A 132 -5.58 14.61 14.58
N LEU A 133 -4.25 14.60 14.63
CA LEU A 133 -3.44 13.64 13.89
C LEU A 133 -3.15 12.43 14.76
N TYR A 134 -3.60 11.27 14.29
CA TYR A 134 -3.29 9.97 14.87
C TYR A 134 -2.17 9.26 14.12
N GLU A 135 -1.35 8.51 14.85
CA GLU A 135 -0.42 7.54 14.31
C GLU A 135 -0.63 6.19 15.00
N TYR A 136 -0.85 5.16 14.19
CA TYR A 136 -0.90 3.76 14.58
C TYR A 136 0.40 3.06 14.18
N ASP A 137 1.01 2.36 15.11
CA ASP A 137 2.23 1.59 14.91
C ASP A 137 1.91 0.11 14.69
N TYR A 138 2.16 -0.43 13.50
CA TYR A 138 1.90 -1.84 13.19
C TYR A 138 2.81 -2.81 13.94
N SER A 139 3.97 -2.36 14.43
CA SER A 139 4.93 -3.24 15.13
C SER A 139 4.54 -3.45 16.59
N SER A 140 4.06 -2.40 17.25
CA SER A 140 3.65 -2.45 18.65
C SER A 140 2.13 -2.50 18.85
N ASN A 141 1.35 -2.34 17.78
CA ASN A 141 -0.11 -2.19 17.78
C ASN A 141 -0.61 -1.12 18.76
N LYS A 142 0.11 0.01 18.79
CA LYS A 142 -0.21 1.15 19.65
C LYS A 142 -0.69 2.32 18.82
N LEU A 143 -1.70 3.02 19.33
CA LEU A 143 -2.17 4.30 18.83
C LEU A 143 -1.56 5.42 19.67
N ARG A 144 -1.14 6.50 19.02
CA ARG A 144 -0.82 7.76 19.70
C ARG A 144 -1.47 8.95 18.99
N LYS A 145 -1.80 9.97 19.79
CA LYS A 145 -2.14 11.30 19.32
C LYS A 145 -0.83 12.07 19.06
N VAL A 146 -0.54 12.35 17.79
CA VAL A 146 0.69 13.05 17.37
C VAL A 146 0.57 14.55 17.61
N HIS A 147 -0.58 15.12 17.23
CA HIS A 147 -0.84 16.55 17.32
C HIS A 147 -2.34 16.83 17.37
N GLU A 148 -2.71 17.92 18.04
CA GLU A 148 -4.07 18.41 18.14
C GLU A 148 -4.05 19.94 18.01
N SER A 149 -4.85 20.48 17.09
CA SER A 149 -4.83 21.91 16.74
C SER A 149 -6.16 22.37 16.15
N GLU A 150 -6.44 23.67 16.25
CA GLU A 150 -7.56 24.31 15.53
C GLU A 150 -7.29 24.44 14.02
N ASN A 151 -6.02 24.40 13.63
CA ASN A 151 -5.62 24.53 12.24
C ASN A 151 -5.66 23.19 11.51
N ARG A 152 -6.14 23.21 10.27
CA ARG A 152 -6.17 22.04 9.40
C ARG A 152 -4.77 21.42 9.25
N ILE A 153 -4.69 20.10 9.42
CA ILE A 153 -3.46 19.31 9.35
C ILE A 153 -3.36 18.62 7.98
N TYR A 154 -2.18 18.69 7.38
CA TYR A 154 -1.78 17.98 6.16
C TYR A 154 -0.58 17.08 6.46
N VAL A 155 -0.58 15.87 5.93
CA VAL A 155 0.27 14.76 6.38
C VAL A 155 1.22 14.37 5.23
N GLU A 156 2.52 14.28 5.52
CA GLU A 156 3.57 13.81 4.61
C GLU A 156 4.35 12.64 5.25
N PRO A 157 3.78 11.42 5.26
CA PRO A 157 4.34 10.29 6.01
C PRO A 157 5.77 9.93 5.59
N GLN A 158 6.06 9.97 4.29
CA GLN A 158 7.38 9.64 3.73
C GLN A 158 8.49 10.56 4.25
N LEU A 159 8.15 11.82 4.55
CA LEU A 159 9.07 12.79 5.15
C LEU A 159 9.05 12.73 6.68
N GLY A 160 8.13 11.98 7.28
CA GLY A 160 7.87 11.99 8.72
C GLY A 160 7.43 13.37 9.21
N MET A 161 6.67 14.11 8.40
CA MET A 161 6.29 15.50 8.68
C MET A 161 4.81 15.74 8.46
N PHE A 162 4.23 16.67 9.22
CA PHE A 162 2.93 17.25 8.92
C PHE A 162 3.02 18.77 8.91
N TYR A 163 2.03 19.45 8.34
CA TYR A 163 1.99 20.90 8.31
C TYR A 163 0.57 21.46 8.45
N THR A 164 0.50 22.70 8.92
CA THR A 164 -0.71 23.50 8.95
C THR A 164 -0.55 24.69 8.01
N MET A 165 -1.58 25.00 7.21
CA MET A 165 -1.51 26.06 6.18
C MET A 165 -2.02 27.42 6.63
N TYR A 166 -2.97 27.44 7.56
CA TYR A 166 -3.67 28.64 7.96
C TYR A 166 -3.44 28.91 9.44
N GLU A 167 -3.24 30.17 9.77
CA GLU A 167 -3.28 30.67 11.13
C GLU A 167 -4.13 31.94 11.10
N LYS A 168 -5.30 31.94 11.76
CA LYS A 168 -6.24 33.07 11.80
C LYS A 168 -6.56 33.65 10.39
N ASN A 169 -6.90 32.78 9.44
CA ASN A 169 -7.21 33.12 8.04
C ASN A 169 -6.04 33.66 7.18
N ALA A 170 -4.80 33.69 7.68
CA ALA A 170 -3.61 33.98 6.87
C ALA A 170 -2.91 32.69 6.43
N VAL A 171 -2.50 32.61 5.16
CA VAL A 171 -1.71 31.47 4.65
C VAL A 171 -0.30 31.54 5.24
N LYS A 172 -0.04 30.72 6.25
CA LYS A 172 1.25 30.60 6.94
C LYS A 172 1.54 29.13 7.18
N TYR A 173 2.45 28.59 6.38
CA TYR A 173 2.90 27.21 6.54
C TYR A 173 3.71 27.06 7.84
N GLN A 174 3.28 26.13 8.69
CA GLN A 174 4.03 25.69 9.87
C GLN A 174 4.25 24.20 9.73
N TYR A 175 5.51 23.77 9.81
CA TYR A 175 5.91 22.39 9.59
C TYR A 175 6.34 21.75 10.90
N TYR A 176 5.91 20.51 11.12
CA TYR A 176 6.11 19.77 12.34
C TYR A 176 6.65 18.37 12.04
N SER A 177 7.45 17.85 12.95
CA SER A 177 7.91 16.47 12.92
C SER A 177 6.80 15.55 13.42
N MET A 178 6.47 14.49 12.69
CA MET A 178 5.56 13.45 13.17
C MET A 178 6.17 12.67 14.34
N ALA A 179 7.48 12.41 14.30
CA ALA A 179 8.17 11.64 15.34
C ALA A 179 8.04 12.31 16.72
N THR A 180 8.20 13.63 16.78
CA THR A 180 8.22 14.36 18.06
C THR A 180 6.98 15.22 18.32
N GLY A 181 6.14 15.47 17.31
CA GLY A 181 5.03 16.43 17.37
C GLY A 181 5.49 17.90 17.41
N LYS A 182 6.79 18.17 17.37
CA LYS A 182 7.36 19.52 17.54
C LYS A 182 7.51 20.23 16.20
N LYS A 183 7.39 21.56 16.25
CA LYS A 183 7.61 22.44 15.10
C LYS A 183 9.08 22.39 14.67
N VAL A 184 9.34 22.22 13.39
CA VAL A 184 10.69 22.14 12.80
C VAL A 184 10.97 23.27 11.82
N TYR A 185 9.98 23.75 11.07
CA TYR A 185 10.13 24.90 10.18
C TYR A 185 8.92 25.83 10.25
N THR A 186 9.17 27.11 9.97
CA THR A 186 8.17 28.17 9.94
C THR A 186 8.30 28.91 8.63
N HIS A 187 7.18 29.18 7.96
CA HIS A 187 7.17 29.81 6.64
C HIS A 187 7.94 28.96 5.61
N GLY A 188 8.10 29.44 4.37
CA GLY A 188 8.73 28.66 3.31
C GLY A 188 7.82 27.62 2.65
N LYS A 189 8.43 26.70 1.89
CA LYS A 189 7.73 25.67 1.12
C LYS A 189 8.55 24.38 1.05
N ILE A 190 7.88 23.24 1.13
CA ILE A 190 8.46 21.92 0.78
C ILE A 190 8.14 21.62 -0.68
N PHE A 191 9.17 21.31 -1.46
CA PHE A 191 9.08 20.80 -2.82
C PHE A 191 9.21 19.28 -2.82
N LYS A 192 8.25 18.59 -3.43
CA LYS A 192 8.20 17.12 -3.45
C LYS A 192 8.67 16.54 -4.78
N GLU A 193 8.98 15.25 -4.82
CA GLU A 193 9.35 14.49 -6.03
C GLU A 193 8.51 14.89 -7.25
N ARG A 194 7.17 14.87 -7.11
CA ARG A 194 6.23 15.17 -8.20
C ARG A 194 6.44 16.54 -8.83
N GLU A 195 6.73 17.57 -8.04
CA GLU A 195 6.97 18.93 -8.57
C GLU A 195 8.27 19.01 -9.39
N ILE A 196 9.22 18.11 -9.12
CA ILE A 196 10.50 18.02 -9.84
C ILE A 196 10.37 17.10 -11.07
N THR A 197 9.62 16.00 -10.99
CA THR A 197 9.35 15.11 -12.13
C THR A 197 8.40 15.77 -13.14
N ASP A 198 7.46 16.60 -12.69
CA ASP A 198 6.61 17.46 -13.54
C ASP A 198 7.37 18.65 -14.14
N THR A 199 8.64 18.83 -13.82
CA THR A 199 9.50 19.92 -14.31
C THR A 199 8.93 21.32 -14.03
N LYS A 200 8.20 21.47 -12.92
CA LYS A 200 7.78 22.77 -12.37
C LYS A 200 8.96 23.43 -11.64
N TYR A 201 9.78 22.62 -10.99
CA TYR A 201 11.03 23.04 -10.36
C TYR A 201 12.18 22.10 -10.75
N ALA A 202 13.41 22.60 -10.66
CA ALA A 202 14.63 21.80 -10.73
C ALA A 202 15.36 21.85 -9.40
N VAL A 203 16.04 20.76 -9.04
CA VAL A 203 16.88 20.67 -7.84
C VAL A 203 18.29 20.25 -8.22
N SER A 204 19.29 20.88 -7.59
CA SER A 204 20.71 20.51 -7.69
C SER A 204 21.32 20.37 -6.29
N PRO A 205 22.07 19.30 -5.96
CA PRO A 205 22.31 18.11 -6.80
C PRO A 205 21.02 17.37 -7.16
N ILE A 206 21.06 16.49 -8.16
CA ILE A 206 19.86 15.72 -8.55
C ILE A 206 19.58 14.69 -7.44
N PRO A 207 18.31 14.52 -7.02
CA PRO A 207 17.93 13.50 -6.05
C PRO A 207 18.32 12.10 -6.55
N LYS A 208 18.91 11.30 -5.66
CA LYS A 208 19.35 9.92 -5.97
C LYS A 208 18.31 8.85 -5.65
N SER A 209 17.28 9.20 -4.86
CA SER A 209 16.23 8.30 -4.39
C SER A 209 14.85 8.90 -4.67
N ARG A 210 13.82 8.05 -4.60
CA ARG A 210 12.40 8.45 -4.59
C ARG A 210 12.00 9.00 -3.22
N ASP A 211 10.79 9.54 -3.16
CA ASP A 211 10.08 10.01 -1.97
C ASP A 211 10.82 11.08 -1.16
N PHE A 212 11.64 11.88 -1.85
CA PHE A 212 12.38 12.98 -1.24
C PHE A 212 11.54 14.26 -1.13
N GLY A 213 11.92 15.10 -0.18
CA GLY A 213 11.43 16.47 -0.02
C GLY A 213 12.59 17.45 0.08
N VAL A 214 12.41 18.65 -0.46
CA VAL A 214 13.35 19.76 -0.30
C VAL A 214 12.61 20.93 0.34
N TYR A 215 13.01 21.30 1.55
CA TYR A 215 12.50 22.52 2.16
C TYR A 215 13.31 23.71 1.64
N CYS A 216 12.61 24.81 1.37
CA CYS A 216 13.23 26.11 1.13
C CYS A 216 12.54 27.20 1.95
N ASN A 217 13.32 28.20 2.35
CA ASN A 217 12.76 29.47 2.81
C ASN A 217 11.98 30.18 1.68
N ALA A 218 11.22 31.22 2.04
CA ALA A 218 10.36 31.94 1.09
C ALA A 218 11.11 32.57 -0.10
N THR A 219 12.40 32.87 0.04
CA THR A 219 13.24 33.45 -1.01
C THR A 219 13.99 32.42 -1.86
N LEU A 220 13.84 31.12 -1.56
CA LEU A 220 14.57 30.00 -2.18
C LEU A 220 16.11 30.08 -2.03
N GLN A 221 16.61 30.88 -1.09
CA GLN A 221 18.04 31.10 -0.87
C GLN A 221 18.65 30.08 0.11
N ASP A 222 17.87 29.61 1.08
CA ASP A 222 18.26 28.50 1.96
C ASP A 222 17.33 27.33 1.68
N CYS A 223 17.88 26.33 1.01
CA CYS A 223 17.19 25.11 0.63
C CYS A 223 18.01 23.90 1.05
N HIS A 224 17.34 22.86 1.53
CA HIS A 224 17.97 21.61 1.93
C HIS A 224 17.04 20.43 1.73
N TYR A 225 17.64 19.29 1.41
CA TYR A 225 16.94 18.01 1.46
C TYR A 225 16.46 17.74 2.88
N LEU A 226 15.27 17.17 2.97
CA LEU A 226 14.67 16.75 4.22
C LEU A 226 15.00 15.29 4.47
N GLU A 227 15.55 15.03 5.64
CA GLU A 227 15.59 13.69 6.22
C GLU A 227 14.30 13.44 7.03
N TYR A 228 14.05 12.18 7.35
CA TYR A 228 12.83 11.78 8.07
C TYR A 228 12.66 12.56 9.38
N GLY A 229 11.44 13.02 9.65
CA GLY A 229 11.13 13.86 10.80
C GLY A 229 11.40 15.35 10.57
N GLY A 230 11.81 15.74 9.36
CA GLY A 230 12.13 17.11 9.00
C GLY A 230 13.54 17.55 9.41
N VAL A 231 14.46 16.61 9.60
CA VAL A 231 15.86 16.91 9.90
C VAL A 231 16.51 17.57 8.67
N LYS A 232 17.35 18.60 8.90
CA LYS A 232 18.04 19.33 7.83
C LYS A 232 19.16 18.47 7.26
N GLY A 233 18.94 17.96 6.05
CA GLY A 233 19.92 17.19 5.29
C GLY A 233 20.82 18.07 4.42
N GLN A 234 21.31 17.50 3.32
CA GLN A 234 22.23 18.18 2.40
C GLN A 234 21.63 19.47 1.80
N LYS A 235 22.45 20.52 1.67
CA LYS A 235 22.08 21.76 0.98
C LYS A 235 21.71 21.48 -0.49
N ALA A 236 20.63 22.11 -0.95
CA ALA A 236 20.15 22.01 -2.31
C ALA A 236 20.00 23.42 -2.93
N LYS A 237 19.96 23.48 -4.25
CA LYS A 237 19.53 24.66 -5.00
C LYS A 237 18.24 24.31 -5.72
N VAL A 238 17.18 25.08 -5.46
CA VAL A 238 15.89 24.94 -6.14
C VAL A 238 15.73 26.09 -7.13
N SER A 239 15.38 25.76 -8.37
CA SER A 239 15.10 26.72 -9.43
C SER A 239 13.66 26.58 -9.89
N ASN A 240 12.90 27.68 -9.95
CA ASN A 240 11.59 27.72 -10.57
C ASN A 240 11.75 27.61 -12.10
N LEU A 241 11.07 26.65 -12.72
CA LEU A 241 11.14 26.38 -14.16
C LEU A 241 10.01 27.06 -14.95
N GLN A 242 9.57 28.22 -14.50
CA GLN A 242 8.71 29.09 -15.30
C GLN A 242 9.43 29.49 -16.59
N MET A 243 8.72 29.43 -17.71
CA MET A 243 9.29 29.90 -18.97
C MET A 243 9.42 31.43 -18.91
N MET A 244 10.62 31.92 -19.21
CA MET A 244 10.94 33.35 -19.18
C MET A 244 11.07 33.87 -20.61
N HIS A 245 10.49 35.05 -20.86
CA HIS A 245 10.63 35.74 -22.13
C HIS A 245 12.00 36.41 -22.21
N ASP A 246 12.79 36.04 -23.21
CA ASP A 246 14.09 36.66 -23.50
C ASP A 246 13.90 37.74 -24.57
N MET A 247 14.13 39.00 -24.17
CA MET A 247 14.01 40.16 -25.04
C MET A 247 14.97 40.16 -26.24
N LYS A 248 16.14 39.49 -26.12
CA LYS A 248 17.15 39.44 -27.19
C LYS A 248 16.80 38.40 -28.23
N THR A 249 16.42 37.20 -27.79
CA THR A 249 16.09 36.10 -28.70
C THR A 249 14.63 36.12 -29.15
N LYS A 250 13.78 36.91 -28.47
CA LYS A 250 12.30 36.93 -28.59
C LYS A 250 11.65 35.57 -28.30
N LEU A 251 12.39 34.64 -27.71
CA LEU A 251 11.91 33.32 -27.32
C LEU A 251 11.51 33.33 -25.85
N THR A 252 10.42 32.63 -25.54
CA THR A 252 10.09 32.28 -24.16
C THR A 252 10.67 30.90 -23.88
N SER A 253 11.57 30.77 -22.89
CA SER A 253 12.30 29.50 -22.70
C SER A 253 12.51 29.13 -21.25
N LYS A 254 12.73 27.83 -21.00
CA LYS A 254 13.22 27.27 -19.75
C LYS A 254 14.31 26.25 -20.05
N SER A 255 15.31 26.14 -19.18
CA SER A 255 16.31 25.08 -19.27
C SER A 255 16.60 24.48 -17.89
N PHE A 256 16.87 23.17 -17.86
CA PHE A 256 17.14 22.45 -16.63
C PHE A 256 17.92 21.17 -16.91
N GLN A 257 18.57 20.65 -15.86
CA GLN A 257 19.27 19.39 -15.92
C GLN A 257 18.27 18.23 -15.72
N ALA A 258 18.08 17.41 -16.74
CA ALA A 258 17.11 16.32 -16.75
C ALA A 258 17.68 15.01 -16.20
N SER A 259 18.98 14.77 -16.41
CA SER A 259 19.77 13.69 -15.80
C SER A 259 21.18 14.22 -15.51
N SER A 260 22.04 13.41 -14.89
CA SER A 260 23.43 13.81 -14.58
C SER A 260 24.22 14.37 -15.76
N ASP A 261 23.92 13.94 -16.98
CA ASP A 261 24.65 14.30 -18.21
C ASP A 261 23.76 14.90 -19.32
N VAL A 262 22.47 15.13 -19.06
CA VAL A 262 21.52 15.69 -20.03
C VAL A 262 20.92 16.99 -19.53
N GLN A 263 21.08 18.06 -20.31
CA GLN A 263 20.39 19.33 -20.14
C GLN A 263 19.25 19.45 -21.16
N LEU A 264 18.05 19.74 -20.70
CA LEU A 264 16.90 20.05 -21.55
C LEU A 264 16.73 21.56 -21.67
N SER A 265 16.43 22.01 -22.89
CA SER A 265 16.01 23.37 -23.22
C SER A 265 14.68 23.30 -23.95
N VAL A 266 13.67 23.97 -23.40
CA VAL A 266 12.34 24.09 -23.98
C VAL A 266 12.14 25.55 -24.35
N SER A 267 11.84 25.83 -25.62
CA SER A 267 11.62 27.18 -26.11
C SER A 267 10.34 27.26 -26.93
N GLN A 268 9.60 28.34 -26.69
CA GLN A 268 8.42 28.77 -27.43
C GLN A 268 8.83 29.98 -28.27
N GLY A 269 8.66 29.86 -29.58
CA GLY A 269 8.88 30.92 -30.55
C GLY A 269 7.59 31.66 -30.91
N ASN A 270 7.48 32.01 -32.20
CA ASN A 270 6.36 32.77 -32.73
C ASN A 270 5.01 32.14 -32.39
N VAL A 271 4.06 32.99 -32.00
CA VAL A 271 2.68 32.61 -31.67
C VAL A 271 1.77 33.06 -32.81
N HIS A 272 1.04 32.12 -33.42
CA HIS A 272 0.07 32.38 -34.48
C HIS A 272 -1.12 31.43 -34.33
N ASP A 273 -2.34 31.89 -34.54
CA ASP A 273 -3.58 31.08 -34.40
C ASP A 273 -3.64 30.30 -33.09
N ARG A 274 -3.21 30.91 -32.00
CA ARG A 274 -3.19 30.30 -30.66
C ARG A 274 -2.31 29.04 -30.56
N LYS A 275 -1.43 28.81 -31.54
CA LYS A 275 -0.36 27.82 -31.54
C LYS A 275 0.99 28.53 -31.53
N SER A 276 2.02 27.89 -31.02
CA SER A 276 3.37 28.44 -30.98
C SER A 276 4.37 27.48 -31.60
N ASP A 277 5.46 28.01 -32.15
CA ASP A 277 6.57 27.19 -32.63
C ASP A 277 7.38 26.69 -31.42
N TRP A 278 7.12 25.45 -31.00
CA TRP A 278 7.79 24.84 -29.86
C TRP A 278 9.02 24.05 -30.32
N THR A 279 10.13 24.24 -29.62
CA THR A 279 11.35 23.46 -29.80
C THR A 279 11.82 22.90 -28.47
N VAL A 280 12.10 21.59 -28.44
CA VAL A 280 12.72 20.92 -27.29
C VAL A 280 14.06 20.35 -27.73
N ILE A 281 15.13 20.79 -27.10
CA ILE A 281 16.51 20.37 -27.38
C ILE A 281 17.08 19.70 -26.13
N ALA A 282 17.59 18.48 -26.29
CA ALA A 282 18.43 17.83 -25.31
C ALA A 282 19.90 18.04 -25.66
N THR A 283 20.71 18.42 -24.69
CA THR A 283 22.17 18.56 -24.82
C THR A 283 22.83 17.52 -23.93
N LYS A 284 23.61 16.62 -24.51
CA LYS A 284 24.36 15.58 -23.81
C LYS A 284 25.83 15.65 -24.20
N ASN A 285 26.72 15.82 -23.22
CA ASN A 285 28.16 15.99 -23.45
C ASN A 285 28.47 17.04 -24.55
N GLY A 286 27.74 18.16 -24.53
CA GLY A 286 27.85 19.23 -25.53
C GLY A 286 27.15 18.98 -26.88
N LYS A 287 26.76 17.74 -27.19
CA LYS A 287 26.01 17.41 -28.42
C LYS A 287 24.53 17.72 -28.25
N LYS A 288 23.98 18.52 -29.16
CA LYS A 288 22.56 18.89 -29.20
C LYS A 288 21.76 17.89 -30.05
N THR A 289 20.59 17.49 -29.55
CA THR A 289 19.61 16.67 -30.26
C THR A 289 18.25 17.34 -30.14
N THR A 290 17.63 17.63 -31.28
CA THR A 290 16.26 18.16 -31.32
C THR A 290 15.28 17.01 -31.12
N LEU A 291 14.47 17.09 -30.06
CA LEU A 291 13.45 16.10 -29.73
C LEU A 291 12.10 16.48 -30.34
N ILE A 292 11.70 17.75 -30.19
CA ILE A 292 10.46 18.30 -30.74
C ILE A 292 10.78 19.58 -31.50
N LYS A 293 10.15 19.76 -32.67
CA LYS A 293 10.10 21.00 -33.43
C LYS A 293 8.76 21.06 -34.16
N GLU A 294 7.73 21.51 -33.44
CA GLU A 294 6.33 21.41 -33.87
C GLU A 294 5.56 22.69 -33.54
N ARG A 295 4.54 23.03 -34.33
CA ARG A 295 3.63 24.14 -34.06
C ARG A 295 2.38 23.65 -33.34
N VAL A 296 2.33 23.84 -32.02
CA VAL A 296 1.28 23.30 -31.13
C VAL A 296 0.88 24.33 -30.08
N GLY A 297 -0.24 24.09 -29.38
CA GLY A 297 -0.68 24.95 -28.28
C GLY A 297 0.31 24.90 -27.11
N TYR A 298 0.57 23.70 -26.60
CA TYR A 298 1.42 23.49 -25.43
C TYR A 298 2.39 22.32 -25.61
N VAL A 299 3.53 22.40 -24.93
CA VAL A 299 4.45 21.28 -24.71
C VAL A 299 4.74 21.14 -23.22
N HIS A 300 4.35 20.01 -22.65
CA HIS A 300 4.65 19.63 -21.28
C HIS A 300 5.83 18.66 -21.24
N SER A 301 6.65 18.75 -20.21
CA SER A 301 7.81 17.88 -20.01
C SER A 301 7.74 17.18 -18.66
N PHE A 302 7.97 15.87 -18.66
CA PHE A 302 7.98 15.05 -17.46
C PHE A 302 9.18 14.13 -17.49
N VAL A 303 9.89 14.03 -16.37
CA VAL A 303 11.06 13.15 -16.26
C VAL A 303 10.75 12.07 -15.23
N SER A 304 11.10 10.82 -15.53
CA SER A 304 10.90 9.70 -14.61
C SER A 304 11.73 9.87 -13.32
N PRO A 305 11.31 9.31 -12.18
CA PRO A 305 11.98 9.51 -10.90
C PRO A 305 13.48 9.22 -10.91
N GLU A 306 13.90 8.09 -11.51
CA GLU A 306 15.32 7.70 -11.69
C GLU A 306 15.99 8.36 -12.90
N ARG A 307 15.32 9.30 -13.57
CA ARG A 307 15.87 10.10 -14.68
C ARG A 307 16.31 9.27 -15.89
N LYS A 308 15.62 8.15 -16.13
CA LYS A 308 15.86 7.25 -17.27
C LYS A 308 15.01 7.60 -18.49
N THR A 309 13.79 8.09 -18.26
CA THR A 309 12.82 8.36 -19.31
C THR A 309 12.37 9.82 -19.28
N LEU A 310 12.19 10.40 -20.47
CA LEU A 310 11.56 11.69 -20.69
C LEU A 310 10.23 11.49 -21.44
N VAL A 311 9.16 12.00 -20.87
CA VAL A 311 7.85 12.12 -21.53
C VAL A 311 7.65 13.56 -21.95
N LEU A 312 7.39 13.79 -23.23
CA LEU A 312 6.94 15.07 -23.77
C LEU A 312 5.51 14.93 -24.26
N VAL A 313 4.61 15.80 -23.82
CA VAL A 313 3.23 15.81 -24.28
C VAL A 313 2.99 17.09 -25.08
N THR A 314 2.67 16.93 -26.36
CA THR A 314 2.38 18.02 -27.29
C THR A 314 0.87 18.12 -27.50
N GLU A 315 0.29 19.29 -27.28
CA GLU A 315 -1.17 19.49 -27.29
C GLU A 315 -1.55 20.55 -28.33
N SER A 316 -2.47 20.21 -29.23
CA SER A 316 -3.01 21.14 -30.22
C SER A 316 -4.45 21.53 -29.84
N GLY A 317 -4.73 22.82 -29.75
CA GLY A 317 -6.03 23.36 -29.33
C GLY A 317 -5.91 24.20 -28.05
N LEU A 318 -7.02 24.80 -27.61
CA LEU A 318 -7.11 25.54 -26.36
C LEU A 318 -8.18 24.93 -25.44
N ASP A 319 -7.89 24.96 -24.14
CA ASP A 319 -8.83 24.69 -23.05
C ASP A 319 -9.64 23.39 -23.22
N SER A 320 -10.97 23.45 -23.07
CA SER A 320 -11.87 22.29 -22.99
C SER A 320 -12.09 21.55 -24.32
N LYS A 321 -11.53 22.04 -25.43
CA LYS A 321 -11.65 21.42 -26.77
C LYS A 321 -10.26 21.24 -27.40
N MET A 322 -9.47 20.33 -26.83
CA MET A 322 -8.20 19.93 -27.45
C MET A 322 -8.49 19.20 -28.77
N GLU A 323 -7.80 19.58 -29.85
CA GLU A 323 -7.91 18.96 -31.18
C GLU A 323 -7.17 17.63 -31.23
N SER A 324 -5.98 17.62 -30.62
CA SER A 324 -5.12 16.44 -30.46
C SER A 324 -4.18 16.62 -29.27
N SER A 325 -3.79 15.50 -28.66
CA SER A 325 -2.71 15.44 -27.68
C SER A 325 -1.87 14.22 -28.01
N LYS A 326 -0.56 14.39 -28.10
CA LYS A 326 0.37 13.35 -28.50
C LYS A 326 1.50 13.23 -27.49
N VAL A 327 1.74 12.00 -27.07
CA VAL A 327 2.77 11.65 -26.10
C VAL A 327 4.00 11.17 -26.87
N HIS A 328 5.17 11.66 -26.49
CA HIS A 328 6.46 11.26 -27.04
C HIS A 328 7.35 10.78 -25.90
N LEU A 329 7.85 9.56 -26.03
CA LEU A 329 8.72 8.92 -25.05
C LEU A 329 10.15 8.86 -25.57
N TYR A 330 11.10 9.28 -24.75
CA TYR A 330 12.52 9.27 -25.05
C TYR A 330 13.30 8.60 -23.93
N ASP A 331 14.31 7.82 -24.33
CA ASP A 331 15.31 7.28 -23.40
C ASP A 331 16.36 8.38 -23.15
N LEU A 332 16.54 8.80 -21.90
CA LEU A 332 17.47 9.90 -21.56
C LEU A 332 18.95 9.49 -21.71
N LYS A 333 19.25 8.18 -21.66
CA LYS A 333 20.62 7.69 -21.86
C LYS A 333 21.08 7.86 -23.30
N THR A 334 20.21 7.62 -24.27
CA THR A 334 20.51 7.58 -25.71
C THR A 334 19.91 8.75 -26.49
N LEU A 335 18.96 9.47 -25.89
CA LEU A 335 18.12 10.51 -26.51
C LEU A 335 17.29 10.02 -27.69
N LYS A 336 17.18 8.70 -27.90
CA LYS A 336 16.36 8.12 -28.96
C LYS A 336 14.89 8.10 -28.53
N LYS A 337 14.01 8.39 -29.48
CA LYS A 337 12.57 8.21 -29.31
C LYS A 337 12.30 6.72 -29.12
N ILE A 338 11.74 6.36 -27.97
CA ILE A 338 11.25 5.01 -27.69
C ILE A 338 9.97 4.81 -28.51
N ARG A 339 8.98 5.69 -28.31
CA ARG A 339 7.67 5.63 -28.98
C ARG A 339 6.99 6.99 -29.03
N SER A 340 5.92 7.07 -29.80
CA SER A 340 4.93 8.12 -29.71
C SER A 340 3.54 7.57 -29.99
N TYR A 341 2.53 8.11 -29.31
CA TYR A 341 1.15 7.71 -29.47
C TYR A 341 0.22 8.88 -29.16
N ASP A 342 -0.99 8.84 -29.70
CA ASP A 342 -2.01 9.83 -29.37
C ASP A 342 -2.57 9.53 -27.98
N SER A 343 -2.73 10.58 -27.17
CA SER A 343 -3.41 10.48 -25.89
C SER A 343 -4.85 9.96 -26.11
N PRO A 344 -5.32 8.99 -25.31
CA PRO A 344 -6.65 8.39 -25.46
C PRO A 344 -7.77 9.42 -25.34
N TYR A 345 -7.50 10.49 -24.60
CA TYR A 345 -8.40 11.61 -24.46
C TYR A 345 -7.73 12.88 -25.00
N LYS A 346 -8.46 13.61 -25.83
CA LYS A 346 -8.06 14.92 -26.34
C LYS A 346 -8.31 15.99 -25.26
N ALA A 347 -7.57 15.86 -24.16
CA ALA A 347 -7.71 16.71 -22.99
C ALA A 347 -6.35 17.24 -22.55
N ARG A 348 -6.38 18.36 -21.82
CA ARG A 348 -5.19 18.99 -21.26
C ARG A 348 -4.56 18.11 -20.19
N THR A 349 -3.26 17.93 -20.30
CA THR A 349 -2.41 17.22 -19.35
C THR A 349 -2.06 18.16 -18.21
N GLU A 350 -2.39 17.75 -17.00
CA GLU A 350 -2.07 18.50 -15.78
C GLU A 350 -0.77 18.01 -15.15
N SER A 351 -0.50 16.69 -15.22
CA SER A 351 0.71 16.07 -14.69
C SER A 351 0.86 14.60 -15.10
N ILE A 352 1.96 13.98 -14.67
CA ILE A 352 2.15 12.53 -14.74
C ILE A 352 2.37 11.98 -13.33
N GLN A 353 1.62 10.93 -12.97
CA GLN A 353 1.88 10.14 -11.79
C GLN A 353 2.72 8.91 -12.17
N TRP A 354 3.98 8.89 -11.76
CA TRP A 354 4.87 7.75 -11.95
C TRP A 354 4.62 6.67 -10.89
N VAL A 355 4.30 5.47 -11.36
CA VAL A 355 4.11 4.28 -10.51
C VAL A 355 5.47 3.62 -10.33
N THR A 356 6.13 3.33 -11.45
CA THR A 356 7.51 2.83 -11.52
C THR A 356 8.27 3.62 -12.59
N GLU A 357 9.51 3.23 -12.90
CA GLU A 357 10.23 3.79 -14.06
C GLU A 357 9.63 3.38 -15.41
N ASP A 358 8.91 2.26 -15.46
CA ASP A 358 8.30 1.72 -16.68
C ASP A 358 6.79 2.05 -16.78
N GLU A 359 6.19 2.51 -15.69
CA GLU A 359 4.74 2.64 -15.55
C GLU A 359 4.33 4.02 -15.04
N TYR A 360 3.38 4.65 -15.73
CA TYR A 360 2.84 5.94 -15.32
C TYR A 360 1.40 6.15 -15.76
N VAL A 361 0.74 7.11 -15.11
CA VAL A 361 -0.61 7.59 -15.46
C VAL A 361 -0.51 9.05 -15.85
N ILE A 362 -1.12 9.41 -16.98
CA ILE A 362 -1.26 10.82 -17.39
C ILE A 362 -2.53 11.36 -16.72
N GLU A 363 -2.38 12.36 -15.85
CA GLU A 363 -3.51 13.04 -15.24
C GLU A 363 -4.00 14.16 -16.17
N GLN A 364 -5.27 14.09 -16.54
CA GLN A 364 -5.90 15.05 -17.44
C GLN A 364 -7.09 15.73 -16.77
N TYR A 365 -7.34 16.97 -17.15
CA TYR A 365 -8.44 17.74 -16.59
C TYR A 365 -9.77 17.40 -17.26
N PHE A 366 -10.72 16.87 -16.48
CA PHE A 366 -12.10 16.63 -16.90
C PHE A 366 -13.10 17.15 -15.86
N SER A 367 -14.20 17.75 -16.32
CA SER A 367 -15.33 18.12 -15.45
C SER A 367 -16.16 16.93 -14.96
N ASN A 368 -16.07 15.78 -15.64
CA ASN A 368 -16.71 14.52 -15.24
C ASN A 368 -15.69 13.35 -15.28
N PRO A 369 -14.80 13.24 -14.28
CA PRO A 369 -13.71 12.24 -14.30
C PRO A 369 -14.21 10.79 -14.37
N GLY A 370 -15.41 10.49 -13.85
CA GLY A 370 -16.00 9.15 -13.93
C GLY A 370 -16.30 8.67 -15.36
N GLY A 371 -16.55 9.59 -16.29
CA GLY A 371 -16.73 9.28 -17.72
C GLY A 371 -15.42 9.10 -18.50
N TYR A 372 -14.28 9.52 -17.92
CA TYR A 372 -12.97 9.53 -18.57
C TYR A 372 -11.95 8.80 -17.69
N PRO A 373 -12.00 7.45 -17.65
CA PRO A 373 -11.11 6.66 -16.80
C PRO A 373 -9.64 6.91 -17.13
N PRO A 374 -8.75 7.10 -16.13
CA PRO A 374 -7.33 7.25 -16.39
C PRO A 374 -6.76 5.99 -17.04
N SER A 375 -5.60 6.12 -17.70
CA SER A 375 -4.91 4.96 -18.30
C SER A 375 -3.53 4.79 -17.70
N LEU A 376 -3.20 3.56 -17.30
CA LEU A 376 -1.85 3.14 -16.96
C LEU A 376 -1.09 2.81 -18.23
N TYR A 377 0.03 3.49 -18.45
CA TYR A 377 0.93 3.26 -19.57
C TYR A 377 2.08 2.40 -19.12
N VAL A 378 2.34 1.31 -19.85
CA VAL A 378 3.45 0.39 -19.62
C VAL A 378 4.43 0.48 -20.79
N ILE A 379 5.58 1.11 -20.58
CA ILE A 379 6.52 1.48 -21.65
C ILE A 379 7.10 0.23 -22.32
N SER A 380 7.59 -0.72 -21.52
CA SER A 380 8.21 -1.97 -22.00
C SER A 380 7.22 -2.81 -22.83
N ALA A 381 5.99 -2.98 -22.33
CA ALA A 381 4.97 -3.83 -22.95
C ALA A 381 4.21 -3.17 -24.11
N ASN A 382 4.38 -1.86 -24.32
CA ASN A 382 3.61 -1.08 -25.31
C ASN A 382 2.09 -1.18 -25.11
N LYS A 383 1.63 -1.11 -23.86
CA LYS A 383 0.20 -1.20 -23.56
C LYS A 383 -0.27 0.00 -22.76
N HIS A 384 -1.52 0.38 -23.00
CA HIS A 384 -2.27 1.24 -22.10
C HIS A 384 -3.46 0.47 -21.53
N LEU A 385 -3.67 0.56 -20.24
CA LEU A 385 -4.73 -0.16 -19.54
C LEU A 385 -5.64 0.86 -18.88
N LYS A 386 -6.94 0.81 -19.20
CA LYS A 386 -7.92 1.71 -18.58
C LYS A 386 -8.08 1.33 -17.11
N LEU A 387 -7.89 2.30 -16.23
CA LEU A 387 -8.10 2.17 -14.79
C LEU A 387 -9.49 2.69 -14.45
N ARG A 388 -10.23 2.00 -13.58
CA ARG A 388 -11.44 2.58 -13.00
C ARG A 388 -11.03 3.78 -12.13
N TYR A 389 -11.74 4.90 -12.27
CA TYR A 389 -11.37 6.15 -11.58
C TYR A 389 -11.31 5.99 -10.05
N ASP A 390 -12.28 5.29 -9.46
CA ASP A 390 -12.29 5.04 -8.00
C ASP A 390 -11.07 4.23 -7.56
N THR A 391 -10.75 3.15 -8.28
CA THR A 391 -9.54 2.34 -8.06
C THR A 391 -8.27 3.20 -8.13
N TYR A 392 -8.18 4.09 -9.12
CA TYR A 392 -7.04 5.00 -9.29
C TYR A 392 -6.94 6.03 -8.16
N ARG A 393 -8.07 6.66 -7.78
CA ARG A 393 -8.14 7.65 -6.71
C ARG A 393 -7.63 7.04 -5.40
N ASP A 394 -8.07 5.82 -5.10
CA ASP A 394 -7.80 5.16 -3.83
C ASP A 394 -6.37 4.59 -3.76
N TRP A 395 -5.65 4.48 -4.88
CA TRP A 395 -4.25 3.96 -4.92
C TRP A 395 -3.32 4.66 -3.92
N LYS A 396 -3.57 5.94 -3.59
CA LYS A 396 -2.77 6.73 -2.65
C LYS A 396 -2.93 6.33 -1.17
N ASN A 397 -3.93 5.51 -0.84
CA ASN A 397 -4.29 5.20 0.55
C ASN A 397 -3.71 3.87 1.05
N HIS A 398 -2.98 3.15 0.19
CA HIS A 398 -2.46 1.81 0.49
C HIS A 398 -0.95 1.76 0.48
N TRP A 399 -0.39 0.92 1.34
CA TRP A 399 1.01 0.55 1.28
C TRP A 399 1.16 -0.89 0.81
N ASN A 400 2.18 -1.13 -0.03
CA ASN A 400 2.51 -2.45 -0.53
C ASN A 400 3.93 -2.80 -0.10
N SER A 401 4.12 -4.02 0.38
CA SER A 401 5.42 -4.56 0.82
C SER A 401 6.40 -4.89 -0.31
N PHE A 402 5.95 -4.72 -1.56
CA PHE A 402 6.71 -5.01 -2.76
C PHE A 402 6.55 -3.85 -3.75
N GLN A 403 7.46 -3.76 -4.71
CA GLN A 403 7.38 -2.79 -5.79
C GLN A 403 6.52 -3.32 -6.94
N PHE A 404 5.79 -2.44 -7.62
CA PHE A 404 4.90 -2.77 -8.73
C PHE A 404 5.60 -3.28 -10.00
N SER A 405 6.84 -3.77 -9.92
CA SER A 405 7.45 -4.47 -11.05
C SER A 405 6.59 -5.69 -11.38
N THR A 406 5.92 -5.68 -12.54
CA THR A 406 4.99 -6.72 -13.04
C THR A 406 3.58 -6.74 -12.43
N ILE A 407 3.21 -5.77 -11.58
CA ILE A 407 1.89 -5.68 -10.93
C ILE A 407 1.23 -4.35 -11.28
N PHE A 408 0.22 -4.39 -12.13
CA PHE A 408 -0.35 -3.20 -12.80
C PHE A 408 -1.80 -2.87 -12.37
N TYR A 409 -2.48 -3.77 -11.64
CA TYR A 409 -3.75 -3.50 -10.96
C TYR A 409 -3.65 -3.91 -9.48
N PRO A 410 -2.84 -3.22 -8.66
CA PRO A 410 -2.64 -3.60 -7.27
C PRO A 410 -3.91 -3.43 -6.42
N MET A 411 -4.82 -2.57 -6.85
CA MET A 411 -6.02 -2.21 -6.12
C MET A 411 -7.24 -3.09 -6.42
N GLU A 412 -7.13 -4.04 -7.36
CA GLU A 412 -8.27 -4.84 -7.82
C GLU A 412 -8.09 -6.33 -7.56
N LEU A 413 -7.39 -6.69 -6.49
CA LEU A 413 -7.10 -8.09 -6.17
C LEU A 413 -8.38 -8.86 -5.89
N VAL A 414 -8.50 -10.02 -6.54
CA VAL A 414 -9.63 -10.94 -6.38
C VAL A 414 -9.14 -12.27 -5.84
N ALA A 415 -9.63 -12.70 -4.67
CA ALA A 415 -9.42 -14.07 -4.19
C ALA A 415 -10.31 -15.04 -4.96
N VAL A 416 -9.77 -16.13 -5.50
CA VAL A 416 -10.55 -17.21 -6.11
C VAL A 416 -10.51 -18.43 -5.21
N LYS A 417 -11.67 -18.86 -4.72
CA LYS A 417 -11.81 -19.97 -3.75
C LYS A 417 -12.70 -21.07 -4.32
N SER A 418 -12.39 -22.33 -4.04
CA SER A 418 -13.28 -23.47 -4.31
C SER A 418 -13.17 -24.52 -3.22
N GLY A 419 -14.28 -24.79 -2.51
CA GLY A 419 -14.24 -25.61 -1.31
C GLY A 419 -13.24 -25.05 -0.28
N LYS A 420 -12.22 -25.86 0.07
CA LYS A 420 -11.11 -25.45 0.95
C LYS A 420 -9.88 -24.93 0.19
N GLY A 421 -9.89 -24.95 -1.14
CA GLY A 421 -8.80 -24.45 -1.98
C GLY A 421 -8.87 -22.93 -2.20
N VAL A 422 -7.70 -22.31 -2.32
CA VAL A 422 -7.54 -20.90 -2.76
C VAL A 422 -6.49 -20.80 -3.85
N LEU A 423 -6.75 -19.99 -4.87
CA LEU A 423 -5.84 -19.82 -6.00
C LEU A 423 -4.59 -19.07 -5.54
N GLU A 424 -3.43 -19.63 -5.87
CA GLU A 424 -2.13 -19.02 -5.59
C GLU A 424 -1.56 -18.35 -6.85
N TYR A 425 -1.16 -17.10 -6.69
CA TYR A 425 -0.68 -16.22 -7.75
C TYR A 425 0.84 -16.09 -7.68
N LYS A 426 1.51 -16.22 -8.84
CA LYS A 426 2.95 -15.92 -8.96
C LYS A 426 3.21 -14.47 -9.39
N GLY A 427 2.30 -13.90 -10.18
CA GLY A 427 2.37 -12.53 -10.69
C GLY A 427 1.21 -11.67 -10.21
N GLN A 428 0.68 -10.85 -11.12
CA GLN A 428 -0.52 -10.04 -10.87
C GLN A 428 -1.71 -10.96 -10.55
N PRO A 429 -2.42 -10.72 -9.43
CA PRO A 429 -3.61 -11.49 -9.07
C PRO A 429 -4.76 -11.26 -10.04
N SER A 430 -5.77 -12.13 -9.95
CA SER A 430 -7.04 -11.92 -10.64
C SER A 430 -7.59 -10.52 -10.35
N PHE A 431 -8.17 -9.88 -11.36
CA PHE A 431 -8.68 -8.50 -11.29
C PHE A 431 -9.99 -8.31 -12.04
N TYR A 432 -10.67 -7.17 -11.83
CA TYR A 432 -11.97 -6.90 -12.44
C TYR A 432 -11.89 -5.70 -13.40
N MET A 433 -11.98 -5.97 -14.70
CA MET A 433 -11.87 -4.94 -15.73
C MET A 433 -13.03 -5.05 -16.72
N GLY A 434 -13.65 -3.92 -17.05
CA GLY A 434 -14.65 -3.86 -18.13
C GLY A 434 -15.87 -4.77 -17.95
N GLY A 435 -16.31 -5.01 -16.71
CA GLY A 435 -17.48 -5.86 -16.44
C GLY A 435 -17.16 -7.35 -16.20
N GLN A 436 -15.90 -7.76 -16.33
CA GLN A 436 -15.50 -9.17 -16.27
C GLN A 436 -14.35 -9.39 -15.27
N ASN A 437 -14.32 -10.56 -14.63
CA ASN A 437 -13.19 -10.98 -13.81
C ASN A 437 -12.17 -11.67 -14.71
N TYR A 438 -10.93 -11.19 -14.67
CA TYR A 438 -9.79 -11.75 -15.36
C TYR A 438 -9.02 -12.63 -14.39
N VAL A 439 -8.68 -13.85 -14.82
CA VAL A 439 -7.86 -14.78 -14.05
C VAL A 439 -6.56 -15.07 -14.79
N PRO A 440 -5.45 -15.29 -14.09
CA PRO A 440 -4.20 -15.68 -14.73
C PRO A 440 -4.31 -17.11 -15.25
N LEU A 441 -4.13 -17.28 -16.56
CA LEU A 441 -4.43 -18.51 -17.30
C LEU A 441 -3.70 -19.73 -16.73
N GLN A 442 -2.39 -19.61 -16.50
CA GLN A 442 -1.56 -20.74 -16.09
C GLN A 442 -1.92 -21.20 -14.68
N GLU A 443 -1.96 -20.27 -13.71
CA GLU A 443 -2.26 -20.59 -12.31
C GLU A 443 -3.69 -21.11 -12.18
N PHE A 444 -4.67 -20.50 -12.84
CA PHE A 444 -6.05 -20.93 -12.78
C PHE A 444 -6.25 -22.32 -13.37
N THR A 445 -5.70 -22.59 -14.56
CA THR A 445 -5.84 -23.91 -15.19
C THR A 445 -5.12 -25.01 -14.41
N GLN A 446 -3.93 -24.72 -13.88
CA GLN A 446 -3.20 -25.65 -13.03
C GLN A 446 -3.99 -25.98 -11.75
N ALA A 447 -4.55 -24.97 -11.08
CA ALA A 447 -5.29 -25.15 -9.83
C ALA A 447 -6.55 -26.03 -9.97
N PHE A 448 -7.19 -26.02 -11.14
CA PHE A 448 -8.39 -26.80 -11.43
C PHE A 448 -8.14 -28.02 -12.33
N HIS A 449 -6.87 -28.42 -12.51
CA HIS A 449 -6.46 -29.56 -13.34
C HIS A 449 -7.01 -29.48 -14.78
N ILE A 450 -7.07 -28.27 -15.35
CA ILE A 450 -7.47 -28.01 -16.72
C ILE A 450 -6.23 -28.03 -17.61
N GLN A 451 -6.24 -28.86 -18.63
CA GLN A 451 -5.24 -28.80 -19.70
C GLN A 451 -5.64 -27.72 -20.71
N TYR A 452 -4.66 -26.99 -21.23
CA TYR A 452 -4.92 -26.03 -22.30
C TYR A 452 -3.88 -26.11 -23.40
N GLN A 453 -4.32 -25.87 -24.64
CA GLN A 453 -3.47 -25.80 -25.83
C GLN A 453 -3.60 -24.44 -26.50
N LEU A 454 -2.46 -23.84 -26.83
CA LEU A 454 -2.36 -22.52 -27.45
C LEU A 454 -2.26 -22.63 -28.98
N ASP A 455 -3.37 -22.82 -29.68
CA ASP A 455 -3.41 -22.85 -31.16
C ASP A 455 -3.35 -21.45 -31.79
N LYS A 456 -3.07 -21.31 -33.09
CA LYS A 456 -2.88 -19.98 -33.74
C LYS A 456 -3.99 -18.96 -33.41
N ASP A 457 -5.25 -19.38 -33.52
CA ASP A 457 -6.41 -18.49 -33.42
C ASP A 457 -7.33 -18.78 -32.23
N ARG A 458 -7.01 -19.79 -31.40
CA ARG A 458 -7.81 -20.17 -30.23
C ARG A 458 -6.98 -20.78 -29.10
N ILE A 459 -7.55 -20.80 -27.92
CA ILE A 459 -7.09 -21.56 -26.76
C ILE A 459 -8.13 -22.64 -26.53
N THR A 460 -7.71 -23.90 -26.54
CA THR A 460 -8.58 -25.05 -26.28
C THR A 460 -8.34 -25.53 -24.87
N PHE A 461 -9.41 -25.85 -24.14
CA PHE A 461 -9.41 -26.29 -22.75
C PHE A 461 -9.99 -27.69 -22.64
N THR A 462 -9.43 -28.52 -21.77
CA THR A 462 -9.93 -29.87 -21.47
C THR A 462 -9.82 -30.15 -19.99
N ARG A 463 -10.89 -30.70 -19.40
CA ARG A 463 -10.96 -31.10 -17.99
C ARG A 463 -11.81 -32.36 -17.86
N GLY A 464 -11.19 -33.49 -17.54
CA GLY A 464 -11.88 -34.79 -17.61
C GLY A 464 -12.48 -35.02 -19.01
N GLN A 465 -13.80 -35.25 -19.08
CA GLN A 465 -14.53 -35.42 -20.35
C GLN A 465 -15.06 -34.11 -20.96
N ARG A 466 -14.78 -32.96 -20.33
CA ARG A 466 -15.29 -31.65 -20.76
C ARG A 466 -14.26 -30.96 -21.66
N SER A 467 -14.73 -30.25 -22.69
CA SER A 467 -13.89 -29.42 -23.55
C SER A 467 -14.55 -28.09 -23.89
N SER A 468 -13.76 -27.03 -24.09
CA SER A 468 -14.23 -25.71 -24.51
C SER A 468 -13.10 -24.95 -25.20
N SER A 469 -13.38 -23.81 -25.82
CA SER A 469 -12.35 -23.00 -26.46
C SER A 469 -12.69 -21.51 -26.46
N ILE A 470 -11.66 -20.67 -26.51
CA ILE A 470 -11.79 -19.21 -26.68
C ILE A 470 -10.91 -18.76 -27.84
N ASN A 471 -11.40 -17.85 -28.68
CA ASN A 471 -10.61 -17.27 -29.77
C ASN A 471 -9.48 -16.36 -29.23
N LYS A 472 -8.25 -16.57 -29.71
CA LYS A 472 -7.05 -15.78 -29.35
C LYS A 472 -7.06 -14.32 -29.79
N PRO A 473 -7.55 -13.94 -30.99
CA PRO A 473 -7.63 -12.53 -31.35
C PRO A 473 -8.81 -11.81 -30.68
N SER A 474 -9.48 -12.43 -29.69
CA SER A 474 -10.45 -11.68 -28.90
C SER A 474 -9.73 -10.53 -28.20
N SER A 475 -10.28 -9.33 -28.33
CA SER A 475 -9.86 -8.10 -27.63
C SER A 475 -9.90 -8.21 -26.10
N GLN A 476 -10.19 -9.41 -25.59
CA GLN A 476 -10.40 -9.74 -24.18
C GLN A 476 -9.25 -10.59 -23.60
N LEU A 477 -8.28 -11.07 -24.39
CA LEU A 477 -7.07 -11.66 -23.80
C LEU A 477 -6.05 -10.58 -23.47
N LEU A 478 -5.50 -10.61 -22.25
CA LEU A 478 -4.48 -9.66 -21.83
C LEU A 478 -3.18 -10.39 -21.49
N THR A 479 -2.14 -10.19 -22.29
CA THR A 479 -0.79 -10.67 -21.95
C THR A 479 0.10 -9.50 -21.55
N LEU A 480 0.68 -9.51 -20.35
CA LEU A 480 1.58 -8.49 -19.82
C LEU A 480 2.69 -9.18 -19.03
N TYR A 481 3.94 -8.74 -19.20
CA TYR A 481 5.09 -9.29 -18.47
C TYR A 481 5.18 -10.83 -18.52
N ASN A 482 4.90 -11.42 -19.69
CA ASN A 482 4.84 -12.87 -19.94
C ASN A 482 3.73 -13.63 -19.18
N GLN A 483 2.82 -12.95 -18.48
CA GLN A 483 1.63 -13.54 -17.88
C GLN A 483 0.41 -13.28 -18.77
N THR A 484 -0.41 -14.30 -19.02
CA THR A 484 -1.65 -14.18 -19.81
C THR A 484 -2.86 -14.29 -18.91
N PHE A 485 -3.77 -13.34 -19.05
CA PHE A 485 -5.02 -13.26 -18.32
C PHE A 485 -6.19 -13.53 -19.26
N ILE A 486 -7.16 -14.29 -18.77
CA ILE A 486 -8.35 -14.69 -19.50
C ILE A 486 -9.60 -14.29 -18.71
N PRO A 487 -10.63 -13.71 -19.35
CA PRO A 487 -11.87 -13.39 -18.66
C PRO A 487 -12.63 -14.67 -18.33
N LEU A 488 -13.18 -14.76 -17.13
CA LEU A 488 -14.19 -15.76 -16.80
C LEU A 488 -15.46 -15.50 -17.65
N GLY A 489 -16.03 -16.56 -18.21
CA GLY A 489 -17.14 -16.50 -19.14
C GLY A 489 -17.80 -17.86 -19.34
N GLN A 490 -18.05 -18.23 -20.60
CA GLN A 490 -18.67 -19.52 -20.92
C GLN A 490 -17.69 -20.68 -20.78
N TRP A 491 -16.44 -20.50 -21.17
CA TRP A 491 -15.44 -21.57 -21.20
C TRP A 491 -15.23 -22.26 -19.84
N ASN A 492 -15.15 -21.50 -18.74
CA ASN A 492 -14.97 -22.09 -17.41
C ASN A 492 -16.25 -22.79 -16.94
N LYS A 493 -17.44 -22.31 -17.34
CA LYS A 493 -18.71 -22.98 -17.03
C LYS A 493 -18.80 -24.33 -17.75
N ASP A 494 -18.36 -24.38 -19.01
CA ASP A 494 -18.26 -25.64 -19.76
C ASP A 494 -17.30 -26.62 -19.08
N MET A 495 -16.27 -26.11 -18.38
CA MET A 495 -15.34 -26.91 -17.56
C MET A 495 -15.91 -27.30 -16.18
N GLY A 496 -17.18 -27.02 -15.91
CA GLY A 496 -17.83 -27.33 -14.62
C GLY A 496 -17.48 -26.36 -13.49
N LEU A 497 -16.93 -25.18 -13.82
CA LEU A 497 -16.54 -24.16 -12.86
C LEU A 497 -17.47 -22.96 -12.97
N LYS A 498 -18.37 -22.80 -12.01
CA LYS A 498 -19.35 -21.71 -11.96
C LYS A 498 -19.03 -20.77 -10.81
N VAL A 499 -19.00 -19.46 -11.06
CA VAL A 499 -18.99 -18.47 -9.98
C VAL A 499 -20.35 -18.58 -9.27
N SER A 500 -20.36 -19.14 -8.06
CA SER A 500 -21.59 -19.31 -7.28
C SER A 500 -21.90 -18.10 -6.43
N GLU A 501 -20.85 -17.42 -5.94
CA GLU A 501 -20.99 -16.24 -5.11
C GLU A 501 -19.86 -15.26 -5.42
N THR A 502 -20.20 -13.97 -5.44
CA THR A 502 -19.21 -12.89 -5.38
C THR A 502 -19.41 -12.16 -4.06
N LYS A 503 -18.39 -12.14 -3.21
CA LYS A 503 -18.34 -11.28 -2.03
C LYS A 503 -17.52 -10.05 -2.37
N GLY A 504 -18.04 -8.85 -2.10
CA GLY A 504 -17.36 -7.59 -2.38
C GLY A 504 -17.15 -6.79 -1.10
N GLY A 505 -15.90 -6.54 -0.75
CA GLY A 505 -15.51 -5.51 0.21
C GLY A 505 -15.09 -4.22 -0.50
N ILE A 506 -14.83 -3.16 0.26
CA ILE A 506 -14.34 -1.89 -0.28
C ILE A 506 -12.91 -2.04 -0.85
N TYR A 507 -12.14 -3.03 -0.39
CA TYR A 507 -10.71 -3.19 -0.76
C TYR A 507 -10.34 -4.56 -1.34
N ASN A 508 -11.31 -5.46 -1.49
CA ASN A 508 -11.07 -6.78 -2.07
C ASN A 508 -12.37 -7.35 -2.62
N ARG A 509 -12.24 -8.31 -3.54
CA ARG A 509 -13.35 -9.11 -4.03
C ARG A 509 -13.00 -10.58 -3.85
N GLU A 510 -13.97 -11.39 -3.50
CA GLU A 510 -13.83 -12.84 -3.47
C GLU A 510 -14.78 -13.47 -4.48
N LEU A 511 -14.29 -14.47 -5.22
CA LEU A 511 -15.07 -15.32 -6.11
C LEU A 511 -15.08 -16.72 -5.51
N ILE A 512 -16.27 -17.15 -5.09
CA ILE A 512 -16.49 -18.54 -4.70
C ILE A 512 -16.89 -19.31 -5.97
N MET A 513 -16.09 -20.32 -6.30
CA MET A 513 -16.30 -21.20 -7.44
C MET A 513 -16.99 -22.49 -6.95
N SER A 514 -18.19 -22.73 -7.46
CA SER A 514 -18.80 -24.06 -7.43
C SER A 514 -18.12 -24.93 -8.48
N ASP A 515 -17.50 -26.00 -8.00
CA ASP A 515 -16.78 -26.97 -8.81
C ASP A 515 -17.60 -28.26 -8.89
N GLU A 516 -18.06 -28.60 -10.09
CA GLU A 516 -18.85 -29.81 -10.33
C GLU A 516 -18.02 -31.10 -10.19
N GLU A 517 -16.69 -31.00 -10.19
CA GLU A 517 -15.78 -32.13 -9.95
C GLU A 517 -15.42 -32.29 -8.46
N LYS A 518 -16.12 -31.59 -7.54
CA LYS A 518 -15.88 -31.63 -6.09
C LYS A 518 -15.85 -33.08 -5.57
N GLY A 519 -14.77 -33.42 -4.86
CA GLY A 519 -14.57 -34.76 -4.30
C GLY A 519 -13.81 -35.73 -5.22
N THR A 520 -13.41 -35.27 -6.41
CA THR A 520 -12.51 -36.01 -7.31
C THR A 520 -11.09 -35.43 -7.29
N GLU A 521 -10.14 -36.12 -7.91
CA GLU A 521 -8.76 -35.63 -8.12
C GLU A 521 -8.67 -34.40 -9.04
N LEU A 522 -9.74 -34.09 -9.78
CA LEU A 522 -9.81 -32.92 -10.65
C LEU A 522 -10.26 -31.67 -9.90
N ALA A 523 -10.79 -31.81 -8.68
CA ALA A 523 -11.15 -30.68 -7.84
C ALA A 523 -9.90 -29.89 -7.41
N MET A 524 -10.09 -28.61 -7.13
CA MET A 524 -9.02 -27.80 -6.58
C MET A 524 -8.49 -28.39 -5.27
N ALA A 525 -7.18 -28.62 -5.21
CA ALA A 525 -6.52 -29.10 -4.01
C ALA A 525 -6.77 -28.13 -2.83
N PRO A 526 -7.12 -28.65 -1.62
CA PRO A 526 -7.13 -27.83 -0.43
C PRO A 526 -5.75 -27.18 -0.25
N LYS A 527 -5.73 -25.89 0.07
CA LYS A 527 -4.51 -25.27 0.56
C LYS A 527 -4.58 -25.30 2.08
N ASP A 528 -3.53 -25.77 2.74
CA ASP A 528 -3.37 -25.55 4.17
C ASP A 528 -3.22 -24.05 4.39
N LEU A 529 -4.33 -23.43 4.74
CA LEU A 529 -4.39 -22.03 5.04
C LEU A 529 -3.80 -21.81 6.43
N PRO A 530 -3.13 -20.68 6.69
CA PRO A 530 -2.87 -20.28 8.06
C PRO A 530 -4.20 -20.35 8.84
N PHE A 531 -4.18 -21.01 10.00
CA PHE A 531 -5.33 -21.28 10.87
C PHE A 531 -6.44 -20.23 10.77
N ARG A 532 -7.69 -20.65 10.59
CA ARG A 532 -8.86 -19.78 10.60
C ARG A 532 -9.58 -19.90 11.94
N ALA A 533 -10.02 -18.78 12.51
CA ALA A 533 -10.87 -18.85 13.71
C ALA A 533 -12.16 -19.57 13.37
N TYR A 534 -12.67 -20.37 14.29
CA TYR A 534 -13.95 -21.06 14.10
C TYR A 534 -14.74 -21.13 15.40
N SER A 535 -16.06 -21.26 15.30
CA SER A 535 -16.91 -21.64 16.43
C SER A 535 -17.54 -22.99 16.23
N ARG A 536 -17.78 -23.67 17.35
CA ARG A 536 -18.56 -24.91 17.40
C ARG A 536 -19.61 -24.80 18.49
N ARG A 537 -20.81 -25.27 18.19
CA ARG A 537 -21.87 -25.40 19.17
C ARG A 537 -21.59 -26.59 20.08
N MET A 538 -21.65 -26.34 21.38
CA MET A 538 -21.37 -27.28 22.45
C MET A 538 -22.56 -27.37 23.38
N GLU A 539 -22.92 -28.58 23.80
CA GLU A 539 -23.94 -28.87 24.79
C GLU A 539 -23.31 -28.94 26.19
N SER A 540 -23.95 -28.35 27.20
CA SER A 540 -23.52 -28.47 28.60
C SER A 540 -23.86 -29.86 29.15
N VAL A 541 -22.85 -30.58 29.66
CA VAL A 541 -23.02 -31.93 30.25
C VAL A 541 -22.30 -31.99 31.59
N GLY A 542 -23.07 -32.03 32.67
CA GLY A 542 -22.53 -31.93 34.02
C GLY A 542 -21.80 -30.60 34.23
N ASP A 543 -20.53 -30.67 34.61
CA ASP A 543 -19.64 -29.51 34.78
C ASP A 543 -18.77 -29.24 33.54
N GLY A 544 -19.01 -29.96 32.44
CA GLY A 544 -18.24 -29.87 31.19
C GLY A 544 -19.11 -29.58 29.96
N TYR A 545 -18.49 -29.74 28.79
CA TYR A 545 -19.12 -29.51 27.50
C TYR A 545 -18.82 -30.64 26.52
N GLN A 546 -19.79 -31.00 25.70
CA GLN A 546 -19.59 -31.94 24.59
C GLN A 546 -20.07 -31.35 23.27
N LEU A 547 -19.52 -31.83 22.16
CA LEU A 547 -19.89 -31.38 20.82
C LEU A 547 -21.38 -31.66 20.54
N ASP A 548 -22.14 -30.63 20.15
CA ASP A 548 -23.55 -30.76 19.77
C ASP A 548 -23.67 -31.46 18.40
N LYS A 549 -23.79 -32.80 18.43
CA LYS A 549 -23.78 -33.64 17.22
C LYS A 549 -24.93 -33.34 16.24
N VAL A 550 -25.96 -32.59 16.65
CA VAL A 550 -27.15 -32.30 15.83
C VAL A 550 -26.99 -30.98 15.08
N TYR A 551 -26.35 -29.98 15.69
CA TYR A 551 -26.25 -28.61 15.14
C TYR A 551 -24.83 -28.14 14.82
N THR A 552 -23.82 -29.03 14.82
CA THR A 552 -22.44 -28.68 14.50
C THR A 552 -22.17 -28.49 13.01
N SER A 553 -22.47 -27.30 12.51
CA SER A 553 -21.72 -26.74 11.39
C SER A 553 -20.68 -25.77 11.96
N PRO A 554 -19.37 -26.01 11.80
CA PRO A 554 -18.37 -25.04 12.22
C PRO A 554 -18.58 -23.75 11.43
N VAL A 555 -18.70 -22.63 12.13
CA VAL A 555 -18.69 -21.31 11.50
C VAL A 555 -17.24 -20.87 11.43
N GLU A 556 -16.68 -20.82 10.24
CA GLU A 556 -15.30 -20.39 10.01
C GLU A 556 -15.24 -18.90 9.68
N SER A 557 -14.28 -18.21 10.27
CA SER A 557 -13.93 -16.83 9.94
C SER A 557 -12.81 -16.83 8.90
N SER A 558 -12.76 -15.80 8.05
CA SER A 558 -11.53 -15.48 7.31
C SER A 558 -10.42 -14.95 8.21
N ASP A 559 -10.76 -14.49 9.42
CA ASP A 559 -9.82 -13.94 10.39
C ASP A 559 -9.35 -15.01 11.38
N THR A 560 -8.04 -15.10 11.61
CA THR A 560 -7.45 -16.16 12.45
C THR A 560 -7.66 -15.93 13.95
N ASN A 561 -7.96 -14.68 14.31
CA ASN A 561 -8.03 -14.14 15.66
C ASN A 561 -9.43 -13.62 16.01
N GLY A 562 -10.45 -13.83 15.18
CA GLY A 562 -11.79 -13.41 15.54
C GLY A 562 -12.87 -14.05 14.67
N LEU A 563 -14.05 -14.23 15.24
CA LEU A 563 -15.24 -14.74 14.57
C LEU A 563 -16.46 -14.06 15.19
N ASN A 564 -17.18 -13.26 14.38
CA ASN A 564 -18.46 -12.54 14.59
C ASN A 564 -18.73 -11.91 15.98
N SER A 565 -18.59 -12.67 17.05
CA SER A 565 -18.91 -12.33 18.43
C SER A 565 -17.72 -12.46 19.39
N VAL A 566 -16.52 -12.88 18.96
CA VAL A 566 -15.29 -12.86 19.78
C VAL A 566 -14.07 -12.49 18.94
N VAL A 567 -13.24 -11.58 19.45
CA VAL A 567 -11.98 -11.12 18.85
C VAL A 567 -10.86 -11.20 19.89
N LEU A 568 -9.78 -11.90 19.56
CA LEU A 568 -8.52 -11.94 20.29
C LEU A 568 -7.68 -10.73 19.90
N ASN A 569 -7.55 -9.81 20.84
CA ASN A 569 -6.75 -8.61 20.72
C ASN A 569 -5.26 -8.97 20.79
N PHE A 570 -4.42 -8.22 20.10
CA PHE A 570 -2.99 -8.51 20.01
C PHE A 570 -2.25 -8.34 21.34
N ASP A 571 -2.78 -7.52 22.24
CA ASP A 571 -2.24 -7.37 23.60
C ASP A 571 -2.52 -8.59 24.48
N GLY A 572 -3.24 -9.59 23.97
CA GLY A 572 -3.61 -10.81 24.68
C GLY A 572 -4.95 -10.70 25.39
N THR A 573 -5.71 -9.62 25.23
CA THR A 573 -7.09 -9.51 25.76
C THR A 573 -8.12 -10.03 24.76
N LEU A 574 -9.38 -10.21 25.17
CA LEU A 574 -10.49 -10.58 24.30
C LEU A 574 -11.55 -9.50 24.31
N THR A 575 -12.10 -9.20 23.14
CA THR A 575 -13.36 -8.48 22.97
C THR A 575 -14.43 -9.48 22.59
N TYR A 576 -15.63 -9.38 23.15
CA TYR A 576 -16.74 -10.27 22.84
C TYR A 576 -18.07 -9.52 22.74
N GLU A 577 -18.99 -10.04 21.95
CA GLU A 577 -20.38 -9.57 21.87
C GLU A 577 -21.15 -10.14 23.07
N SER A 578 -21.76 -9.25 23.86
CA SER A 578 -22.51 -9.64 25.05
C SER A 578 -23.95 -9.98 24.67
N PRO A 579 -24.50 -11.14 25.09
CA PRO A 579 -25.86 -11.56 24.77
C PRO A 579 -26.96 -10.73 25.45
N GLY A 580 -26.62 -9.65 26.15
CA GLY A 580 -27.55 -8.72 26.80
C GLY A 580 -27.77 -8.99 28.30
N GLU A 581 -27.26 -10.09 28.83
CA GLU A 581 -27.14 -10.34 30.27
C GLU A 581 -25.73 -9.92 30.77
N GLU A 582 -25.60 -9.54 32.04
CA GLU A 582 -24.32 -9.11 32.62
C GLU A 582 -23.34 -10.29 32.72
N VAL A 583 -22.48 -10.44 31.71
CA VAL A 583 -21.37 -11.41 31.73
C VAL A 583 -20.28 -10.89 32.65
N LYS A 584 -19.91 -11.70 33.66
CA LYS A 584 -18.89 -11.34 34.67
C LYS A 584 -17.53 -11.97 34.40
N GLU A 585 -17.49 -13.07 33.66
CA GLU A 585 -16.27 -13.75 33.26
C GLU A 585 -16.44 -14.51 31.94
N LEU A 586 -15.32 -14.76 31.25
CA LEU A 586 -15.22 -15.70 30.14
C LEU A 586 -14.58 -16.99 30.61
N TRP A 587 -14.99 -18.11 30.03
CA TRP A 587 -14.44 -19.43 30.33
C TRP A 587 -13.53 -19.89 29.20
N PHE A 588 -12.44 -20.56 29.56
CA PHE A 588 -11.47 -21.10 28.62
C PHE A 588 -11.49 -22.61 28.70
N THR A 589 -11.50 -23.28 27.55
CA THR A 589 -11.58 -24.74 27.50
C THR A 589 -10.36 -25.38 26.87
N SER A 590 -10.14 -26.66 27.19
CA SER A 590 -9.14 -27.51 26.53
C SER A 590 -9.41 -27.64 25.02
N GLN A 591 -8.42 -28.07 24.23
CA GLN A 591 -8.55 -28.29 22.78
C GLN A 591 -9.64 -29.32 22.40
N ASP A 592 -9.92 -30.27 23.28
CA ASP A 592 -11.04 -31.22 23.11
C ASP A 592 -12.37 -30.67 23.64
N PHE A 593 -12.36 -29.45 24.17
CA PHE A 593 -13.47 -28.67 24.73
C PHE A 593 -14.16 -29.26 25.96
N ASN A 594 -13.69 -30.40 26.46
CA ASN A 594 -14.38 -31.15 27.51
C ASN A 594 -14.18 -30.57 28.92
N THR A 595 -13.14 -29.76 29.12
CA THR A 595 -12.76 -29.23 30.44
C THR A 595 -12.58 -27.71 30.39
N VAL A 596 -13.13 -27.00 31.37
CA VAL A 596 -12.81 -25.59 31.62
C VAL A 596 -11.44 -25.52 32.31
N ILE A 597 -10.47 -24.90 31.64
CA ILE A 597 -9.07 -24.79 32.09
C ILE A 597 -8.75 -23.45 32.75
N GLY A 598 -9.68 -22.49 32.72
CA GLY A 598 -9.59 -21.24 33.48
C GLY A 598 -10.71 -20.26 33.16
N THR A 599 -10.75 -19.16 33.92
CA THR A 599 -11.69 -18.05 33.68
C THR A 599 -10.96 -16.71 33.72
N LEU A 600 -11.52 -15.70 33.03
CA LEU A 600 -11.04 -14.32 33.11
C LEU A 600 -12.18 -13.35 33.39
N PRO A 601 -11.97 -12.38 34.30
CA PRO A 601 -12.95 -11.34 34.56
C PRO A 601 -13.09 -10.43 33.34
N VAL A 602 -14.29 -9.91 33.15
CA VAL A 602 -14.60 -9.01 32.04
C VAL A 602 -15.29 -7.74 32.52
N SER A 603 -15.14 -6.70 31.71
CA SER A 603 -15.96 -5.49 31.78
C SER A 603 -16.96 -5.52 30.63
N SER A 604 -18.24 -5.58 30.97
CA SER A 604 -19.32 -5.47 29.99
C SER A 604 -19.68 -4.01 29.75
N ILE A 605 -20.06 -3.66 28.51
CA ILE A 605 -20.69 -2.38 28.16
C ILE A 605 -22.10 -2.70 27.63
N PRO A 606 -23.09 -2.85 28.53
CA PRO A 606 -24.41 -3.40 28.17
C PRO A 606 -25.14 -2.58 27.10
N GLU A 607 -25.03 -1.24 27.10
CA GLU A 607 -25.76 -0.40 26.13
C GLU A 607 -25.32 -0.63 24.69
N LYS A 608 -24.13 -1.18 24.49
CA LYS A 608 -23.51 -1.41 23.19
C LYS A 608 -23.37 -2.90 22.85
N LYS A 609 -23.90 -3.81 23.68
CA LYS A 609 -23.90 -5.28 23.48
C LYS A 609 -22.51 -5.91 23.26
N TRP A 610 -21.51 -5.45 23.98
CA TRP A 610 -20.12 -5.93 23.87
C TRP A 610 -19.42 -5.83 25.22
N GLY A 611 -18.34 -6.57 25.40
CA GLY A 611 -17.50 -6.56 26.58
C GLY A 611 -16.07 -6.95 26.25
N PHE A 612 -15.18 -6.83 27.23
CA PHE A 612 -13.77 -7.15 27.07
C PHE A 612 -13.14 -7.71 28.33
N THR A 613 -12.09 -8.53 28.19
CA THR A 613 -11.28 -8.96 29.35
C THR A 613 -10.43 -7.81 29.83
N THR A 614 -10.42 -7.56 31.14
CA THR A 614 -9.63 -6.47 31.75
C THR A 614 -8.15 -6.85 31.94
N THR A 615 -7.80 -8.10 31.67
CA THR A 615 -6.45 -8.65 31.80
C THR A 615 -6.10 -9.52 30.58
N LYS A 616 -4.80 -9.71 30.34
CA LYS A 616 -4.29 -10.57 29.27
C LYS A 616 -4.58 -12.03 29.59
N ILE A 617 -4.83 -12.84 28.56
CA ILE A 617 -4.98 -14.29 28.67
C ILE A 617 -3.67 -14.89 29.19
N PRO A 618 -3.69 -15.56 30.34
CA PRO A 618 -2.53 -16.26 30.87
C PRO A 618 -1.99 -17.34 29.93
N ALA A 619 -0.68 -17.53 29.91
CA ALA A 619 -0.01 -18.51 29.05
C ALA A 619 -0.56 -19.94 29.20
N ASN A 620 -0.96 -20.32 30.41
CA ASN A 620 -1.52 -21.64 30.71
C ASN A 620 -2.93 -21.88 30.10
N LEU A 621 -3.61 -20.84 29.63
CA LEU A 621 -4.89 -20.95 28.91
C LEU A 621 -4.70 -21.02 27.39
N ILE A 622 -3.46 -20.95 26.91
CA ILE A 622 -3.08 -21.00 25.50
C ILE A 622 -2.48 -22.38 25.21
N GLN A 623 -3.13 -23.16 24.34
CA GLN A 623 -2.70 -24.51 23.97
C GLN A 623 -2.26 -24.51 22.50
N ASP A 624 -0.95 -24.67 22.25
CA ASP A 624 -0.33 -24.61 20.92
C ASP A 624 -0.61 -23.32 20.13
N GLY A 625 -0.68 -22.20 20.85
CA GLY A 625 -1.02 -20.90 20.28
C GLY A 625 -2.50 -20.74 19.95
N ILE A 626 -3.36 -21.67 20.37
CA ILE A 626 -4.81 -21.63 20.22
C ILE A 626 -5.46 -21.37 21.57
N VAL A 627 -6.51 -20.54 21.56
CA VAL A 627 -7.35 -20.22 22.71
C VAL A 627 -8.77 -20.63 22.37
N ASN A 628 -9.40 -21.43 23.24
CA ASN A 628 -10.80 -21.77 23.12
C ASN A 628 -11.59 -21.01 24.18
N VAL A 629 -12.45 -20.09 23.73
CA VAL A 629 -13.21 -19.18 24.59
C VAL A 629 -14.68 -19.57 24.54
N LEU A 630 -15.29 -19.62 25.70
CA LEU A 630 -16.71 -19.81 25.89
C LEU A 630 -17.28 -18.58 26.60
N ILE A 631 -18.32 -17.99 26.01
CA ILE A 631 -19.13 -16.96 26.68
C ILE A 631 -20.22 -17.71 27.46
N PRO A 632 -20.18 -17.71 28.80
CA PRO A 632 -21.13 -18.49 29.58
C PRO A 632 -22.56 -17.98 29.37
N GLY A 633 -23.44 -18.89 28.95
CA GLY A 633 -24.88 -18.68 28.83
C GLY A 633 -25.66 -19.28 30.02
N LYS A 634 -26.99 -19.31 29.94
CA LYS A 634 -27.82 -19.97 30.98
C LYS A 634 -27.50 -21.45 31.08
N LYS A 635 -27.36 -21.94 32.32
CA LYS A 635 -27.05 -23.34 32.63
C LYS A 635 -28.07 -24.28 31.94
N GLY A 636 -27.57 -25.32 31.27
CA GLY A 636 -28.41 -26.30 30.56
C GLY A 636 -28.78 -25.95 29.11
N LEU A 637 -28.23 -24.87 28.54
CA LEU A 637 -28.37 -24.54 27.12
C LEU A 637 -27.06 -24.78 26.37
N SER A 638 -27.17 -25.20 25.10
CA SER A 638 -26.01 -25.24 24.21
C SER A 638 -25.47 -23.82 23.97
N THR A 639 -24.15 -23.68 23.92
CA THR A 639 -23.44 -22.41 23.67
C THR A 639 -22.34 -22.61 22.61
N ASP A 640 -21.84 -21.52 22.06
CA ASP A 640 -20.73 -21.56 21.10
C ASP A 640 -19.38 -21.45 21.81
N VAL A 641 -18.45 -22.35 21.45
CA VAL A 641 -17.04 -22.24 21.80
C VAL A 641 -16.29 -21.70 20.59
N TYR A 642 -15.51 -20.63 20.82
CA TYR A 642 -14.73 -19.93 19.82
C TYR A 642 -13.26 -20.35 19.92
N SER A 643 -12.74 -20.97 18.87
CA SER A 643 -11.32 -21.31 18.75
C SER A 643 -10.60 -20.24 17.94
N LEU A 644 -9.65 -19.55 18.59
CA LEU A 644 -8.88 -18.43 18.04
C LEU A 644 -7.39 -18.78 18.08
N LYS A 645 -6.60 -18.42 17.07
CA LYS A 645 -5.13 -18.61 17.09
C LYS A 645 -4.42 -17.29 17.21
N LEU A 646 -3.44 -17.27 18.10
CA LEU A 646 -2.55 -16.14 18.31
C LEU A 646 -1.80 -15.80 17.02
N PRO A 647 -1.71 -14.50 16.67
CA PRO A 647 -0.99 -14.08 15.47
C PRO A 647 0.51 -14.40 15.58
N ALA A 648 1.10 -14.84 14.46
CA ALA A 648 2.54 -15.10 14.36
C ALA A 648 3.37 -13.79 14.43
N PRO A 649 4.59 -13.81 15.00
CA PRO A 649 5.28 -14.97 15.58
C PRO A 649 4.89 -15.18 17.05
N PHE A 650 4.04 -16.15 17.32
CA PHE A 650 3.77 -16.62 18.67
C PHE A 650 5.01 -17.40 19.14
N ASP A 651 5.77 -16.81 20.06
CA ASP A 651 6.84 -17.47 20.79
C ASP A 651 6.33 -17.81 22.19
N LYS A 652 6.10 -19.10 22.45
CA LYS A 652 5.61 -19.59 23.75
C LYS A 652 6.52 -19.20 24.92
N ASN A 653 7.79 -18.85 24.66
CA ASN A 653 8.79 -18.52 25.67
C ASN A 653 8.85 -17.02 26.03
N LYS A 654 8.02 -16.17 25.39
CA LYS A 654 7.96 -14.72 25.66
C LYS A 654 6.71 -14.30 26.44
N PHE A 655 5.98 -15.26 27.01
CA PHE A 655 4.68 -15.05 27.66
C PHE A 655 4.73 -15.16 29.20
N GLU A 656 5.91 -15.00 29.80
CA GLU A 656 6.08 -14.79 31.25
C GLU A 656 6.18 -13.31 31.60
#